data_AF-A0AAJ2EN74-F1
#
_entry.id   AF-A0AAJ2EN74-F1
#
_cell.length_a   1.000
_cell.length_b   1.000
_cell.length_c   1.000
_cell.angle_alpha   90.00
_cell.angle_beta   90.00
_cell.angle_gamma   90.00
#
_symmetry.space_group_name_H-M   'P 1'
#
loop_
_entity.id
_entity.type
_entity.pdbx_description
1 polymer ?
#
loop_
_entity_poly.entity_id
_entity_poly.type
_entity_poly.pdbx_seq_one_letter_code
_entity_poly.pdbx_strand_id
1 'polypeptide(L)'
;MSSISKSSLASAGQTLRGVVQARRTRRIFIGLVIALLVIGALGFFVAPPVIRHVAEQQLAKQLDRPVSIRRISLNPYTLDFEANGVHIGESPANLAKAPGSPADFIDVSRLVVRTSWASVIKLAPVVNELKIDSPRIHVVRYDGEHFNFSDLIEKFSKPSAEPSKEPARFSVSNIRLENGQITFDDRLLDAKHVIDRFALGIPFIATLPSATDIFVTPLLQARIDGSPLVVKGRTKPFAESRESEIALTLDGLDVPQLASYAPASVPVAVKSGKLSTDLNVSFSIAGDAPTIRIAGTADLADLAVTDKANAPLVAARALHVKIGDAEPLRDIYRLDEVTLANPDVHLVRDSSGQLNVQKLAGGTAQKTPPAKEHAPAAEPEKDAPPLDVSIRHLAIEDGRIALDDQLLKQRVQATLTGFGVTLDGFSTLAKTPATYTLKTAFDHGGALDVSGRVTLAARQADAKIGLNAFALPPLQPYLSNLMAARVTSGTLGATLPVSVDWSKPDGGVQVGAGEVRLDAVTLAPTAQGVAPVKLASAQAKIAKVDVAARQASLDSVQVSGLALDATRRKDGSIDLASLAGPHEAAPEPTATRKIQKAQEAGPAWHYQIGQIAVENASAGFTDETLARPVKLQIAPLALNVKQFSDDLTRPLALDGKLTLNGRGTLALGGNVTVSPLKLALHVKGDQVDVSAFEPYFGDKLNVDVASANANANGDLTLSGSGKTLAATYKGDASLTDVRMIDKLTNDRFAGWKLLGLTNMKVSYDERGTDVEAARVTFANFYGRVLLDAQGKLNLKGVVANENGATQPVTREKVKAAPPAAASTAAPKAAEKAGPPVNLRFGQLVLQNGRVTYTDNFIRPNYTANLVAINGTIGAFGTHSTTPAPVDVTAKLAANGPVSIKGQVNPLIDKPALDLTASAHDVELTNLTPYSSKYAGYPITKGKLNVDLHYMLADNKLTANNHLFIDQLTFGDHVDNSTATKLPVRLAVSLLKNSRGEIDVNIPISGSLDNPEFSIGGLVWQALLNLVQKAVTAPFTLLAHAFGGGSGADLNYIEFNAGSADLTDAAQKKLETIAKALVDKPSVRVDVTGRVDPKVDEPALRSAWVDAQVKRAKVRDMAGNGENVDWNAIKVSDADYDKYLTKVYKSADFKKPTNFIGMTKSLPDADMKAALTQNAPVDEGALRELAQERAQAVQEYFDGKIDSKRVFVVAPKLNADDIKDKGTGSRVDLGLK
;
A
#
# COMPACT_ATOMS: atom_id res chain seq x y z
N MET A 1 -105.33 32.47 14.68
CA MET A 1 -106.49 33.19 14.10
C MET A 1 -107.73 32.88 14.92
N SER A 2 -108.38 33.90 15.50
CA SER A 2 -109.83 33.95 15.82
C SER A 2 -110.08 35.23 16.63
N SER A 3 -111.13 35.98 16.28
CA SER A 3 -111.40 37.33 16.81
C SER A 3 -112.10 37.31 18.17
N ILE A 4 -111.61 38.09 19.15
CA ILE A 4 -112.29 38.34 20.42
C ILE A 4 -113.15 39.60 20.29
N SER A 5 -114.46 39.47 20.47
CA SER A 5 -115.43 40.57 20.43
C SER A 5 -115.43 41.41 21.71
N LYS A 6 -115.45 42.74 21.58
CA LYS A 6 -115.49 43.71 22.71
C LYS A 6 -116.67 43.54 23.69
N SER A 7 -117.68 42.74 23.36
CA SER A 7 -118.87 42.49 24.19
C SER A 7 -118.67 41.53 25.38
N SER A 8 -117.65 40.67 25.38
CA SER A 8 -117.45 39.69 26.48
C SER A 8 -116.70 40.25 27.70
N LEU A 9 -116.13 41.46 27.60
CA LEU A 9 -115.40 42.13 28.69
C LEU A 9 -116.30 42.95 29.63
N ALA A 10 -117.52 43.30 29.21
CA ALA A 10 -118.45 44.08 30.03
C ALA A 10 -119.21 43.23 31.07
N SER A 11 -119.59 41.99 30.72
CA SER A 11 -120.37 41.10 31.59
C SER A 11 -119.56 40.50 32.75
N ALA A 12 -118.24 40.32 32.58
CA ALA A 12 -117.35 39.92 33.68
C ALA A 12 -117.18 41.01 34.76
N GLY A 13 -117.36 42.29 34.40
CA GLY A 13 -117.21 43.42 35.33
C GLY A 13 -118.35 43.59 36.34
N GLN A 14 -119.55 43.07 36.03
CA GLN A 14 -120.72 43.19 36.92
C GLN A 14 -120.82 42.05 37.94
N THR A 15 -120.46 40.83 37.59
CA THR A 15 -120.43 39.69 38.53
C THR A 15 -119.34 39.84 39.59
N LEU A 16 -118.20 40.46 39.26
CA LEU A 16 -117.14 40.81 40.22
C LEU A 16 -117.58 41.85 41.26
N ARG A 17 -118.44 42.81 40.93
CA ARG A 17 -118.92 43.83 41.89
C ARG A 17 -119.82 43.24 42.99
N GLY A 18 -120.62 42.22 42.68
CA GLY A 18 -121.49 41.55 43.66
C GLY A 18 -120.72 40.74 44.71
N VAL A 19 -119.67 40.02 44.30
CA VAL A 19 -118.87 39.17 45.21
C VAL A 19 -118.03 40.00 46.20
N VAL A 20 -117.56 41.18 45.78
CA VAL A 20 -116.73 42.09 46.59
C VAL A 20 -117.52 42.81 47.70
N GLN A 21 -118.84 42.98 47.57
CA GLN A 21 -119.65 43.68 48.58
C GLN A 21 -120.17 42.78 49.72
N ALA A 22 -120.06 41.45 49.63
CA ALA A 22 -120.57 40.55 50.67
C ALA A 22 -119.72 40.61 51.96
N ARG A 23 -120.39 40.72 53.13
CA ARG A 23 -119.72 40.84 54.46
C ARG A 23 -118.76 39.69 54.76
N ARG A 24 -119.04 38.46 54.29
CA ARG A 24 -118.14 37.30 54.44
C ARG A 24 -116.86 37.51 53.62
N THR A 25 -116.98 37.87 52.33
CA THR A 25 -115.83 38.15 51.45
C THR A 25 -114.98 39.30 51.98
N ARG A 26 -115.59 40.39 52.48
CA ARG A 26 -114.85 41.51 53.09
C ARG A 26 -114.09 41.09 54.36
N ARG A 27 -114.65 40.23 55.21
CA ARG A 27 -113.94 39.69 56.39
C ARG A 27 -112.82 38.73 56.00
N ILE A 28 -113.02 37.87 55.00
CA ILE A 28 -111.96 37.01 54.44
C ILE A 28 -110.85 37.86 53.83
N PHE A 29 -111.17 38.91 53.08
CA PHE A 29 -110.21 39.82 52.46
C PHE A 29 -109.41 40.60 53.50
N ILE A 30 -110.07 41.18 54.52
CA ILE A 30 -109.37 41.85 55.64
C ILE A 30 -108.51 40.83 56.42
N GLY A 31 -109.01 39.61 56.65
CA GLY A 31 -108.25 38.53 57.29
C GLY A 31 -107.02 38.12 56.48
N LEU A 32 -107.13 38.01 55.15
CA LEU A 32 -106.02 37.77 54.24
C LEU A 32 -105.01 38.93 54.22
N VAL A 33 -105.47 40.18 54.19
CA VAL A 33 -104.58 41.36 54.25
C VAL A 33 -103.86 41.43 55.59
N ILE A 34 -104.54 41.18 56.71
CA ILE A 34 -103.90 41.11 58.04
C ILE A 34 -102.92 39.95 58.10
N ALA A 35 -103.29 38.75 57.64
CA ALA A 35 -102.38 37.61 57.59
C ALA A 35 -101.15 37.90 56.71
N LEU A 36 -101.33 38.54 55.56
CA LEU A 36 -100.25 38.92 54.63
C LEU A 36 -99.35 40.01 55.22
N LEU A 37 -99.90 40.98 55.96
CA LEU A 37 -99.14 41.97 56.73
C LEU A 37 -98.38 41.35 57.91
N VAL A 38 -98.98 40.39 58.62
CA VAL A 38 -98.33 39.65 59.73
C VAL A 38 -97.21 38.75 59.19
N ILE A 39 -97.43 38.03 58.09
CA ILE A 39 -96.40 37.26 57.37
C ILE A 39 -95.28 38.19 56.89
N GLY A 40 -95.61 39.40 56.41
CA GLY A 40 -94.64 40.43 56.09
C GLY A 40 -93.81 40.87 57.30
N ALA A 41 -94.46 41.29 58.39
CA ALA A 41 -93.79 41.77 59.59
C ALA A 41 -92.90 40.68 60.24
N LEU A 42 -93.42 39.47 60.38
CA LEU A 42 -92.66 38.32 60.88
C LEU A 42 -91.52 37.96 59.92
N GLY A 43 -91.78 37.89 58.61
CA GLY A 43 -90.80 37.48 57.61
C GLY A 43 -89.68 38.48 57.33
N PHE A 44 -89.92 39.80 57.47
CA PHE A 44 -88.91 40.83 57.28
C PHE A 44 -88.13 41.18 58.56
N PHE A 45 -88.75 41.12 59.76
CA PHE A 45 -88.11 41.59 61.00
C PHE A 45 -87.77 40.49 62.00
N VAL A 46 -88.59 39.43 62.11
CA VAL A 46 -88.37 38.33 63.08
C VAL A 46 -87.58 37.18 62.44
N ALA A 47 -87.91 36.81 61.21
CA ALA A 47 -87.30 35.68 60.54
C ALA A 47 -85.79 35.87 60.29
N PRO A 48 -85.26 37.02 59.80
CA PRO A 48 -83.82 37.12 59.51
C PRO A 48 -82.88 36.91 60.73
N PRO A 49 -83.11 37.52 61.92
CA PRO A 49 -82.26 37.25 63.09
C PRO A 49 -82.45 35.83 63.65
N VAL A 50 -83.68 35.28 63.61
CA VAL A 50 -83.94 33.90 64.05
C VAL A 50 -83.27 32.89 63.12
N ILE A 51 -83.43 33.03 61.80
CA ILE A 51 -82.78 32.20 60.80
C ILE A 51 -81.26 32.31 60.94
N ARG A 52 -80.71 33.50 61.22
CA ARG A 52 -79.27 33.66 61.46
C ARG A 52 -78.82 32.80 62.65
N HIS A 53 -79.43 32.98 63.82
CA HIS A 53 -79.01 32.27 65.03
C HIS A 53 -79.19 30.75 64.90
N VAL A 54 -80.31 30.32 64.33
CA VAL A 54 -80.59 28.89 64.09
C VAL A 54 -79.65 28.32 63.03
N ALA A 55 -79.35 29.03 61.95
CA ALA A 55 -78.42 28.57 60.92
C ALA A 55 -76.99 28.50 61.46
N GLU A 56 -76.50 29.52 62.18
CA GLU A 56 -75.18 29.50 62.83
C GLU A 56 -75.06 28.28 63.78
N GLN A 57 -76.04 28.04 64.66
CA GLN A 57 -76.03 26.89 65.57
C GLN A 57 -76.15 25.54 64.86
N GLN A 58 -77.10 25.39 63.92
CA GLN A 58 -77.34 24.11 63.25
C GLN A 58 -76.21 23.78 62.28
N LEU A 59 -75.71 24.74 61.50
CA LEU A 59 -74.56 24.52 60.63
C LEU A 59 -73.31 24.19 61.44
N ALA A 60 -73.05 24.91 62.54
CA ALA A 60 -71.90 24.60 63.39
C ALA A 60 -71.96 23.17 63.99
N LYS A 61 -73.16 22.72 64.41
CA LYS A 61 -73.39 21.37 64.92
C LYS A 61 -73.38 20.28 63.84
N GLN A 62 -73.81 20.59 62.62
CA GLN A 62 -73.83 19.63 61.52
C GLN A 62 -72.45 19.50 60.86
N LEU A 63 -71.67 20.58 60.80
CA LEU A 63 -70.34 20.62 60.19
C LEU A 63 -69.17 20.42 61.18
N ASP A 64 -69.46 20.33 62.49
CA ASP A 64 -68.47 20.27 63.59
C ASP A 64 -67.39 21.37 63.50
N ARG A 65 -67.80 22.56 63.03
CA ARG A 65 -66.96 23.70 62.66
C ARG A 65 -67.58 25.01 63.15
N PRO A 66 -66.80 26.04 63.52
CA PRO A 66 -67.37 27.34 63.86
C PRO A 66 -67.98 27.99 62.62
N VAL A 67 -69.24 28.41 62.70
CA VAL A 67 -69.97 29.08 61.61
C VAL A 67 -70.48 30.44 62.08
N SER A 68 -70.29 31.47 61.26
CA SER A 68 -70.86 32.81 61.49
C SER A 68 -71.42 33.40 60.20
N ILE A 69 -72.49 34.20 60.30
CA ILE A 69 -73.15 34.82 59.15
C ILE A 69 -73.33 36.31 59.45
N ARG A 70 -72.64 37.20 58.72
CA ARG A 70 -72.67 38.64 59.00
C ARG A 70 -74.07 39.23 58.95
N ARG A 71 -74.88 38.89 57.93
CA ARG A 71 -76.25 39.37 57.76
C ARG A 71 -77.10 38.39 56.95
N ILE A 72 -78.35 38.20 57.36
CA ILE A 72 -79.39 37.55 56.56
C ILE A 72 -80.47 38.58 56.20
N SER A 73 -81.08 38.41 55.03
CA SER A 73 -82.32 39.07 54.60
C SER A 73 -83.22 38.07 53.92
N LEU A 74 -84.53 38.17 54.17
CA LEU A 74 -85.58 37.36 53.57
C LEU A 74 -86.72 38.27 53.12
N ASN A 75 -87.21 38.09 51.90
CA ASN A 75 -88.47 38.65 51.44
C ASN A 75 -89.55 37.55 51.45
N PRO A 76 -90.50 37.55 52.40
CA PRO A 76 -91.50 36.49 52.53
C PRO A 76 -92.53 36.45 51.38
N TYR A 77 -92.61 37.48 50.54
CA TYR A 77 -93.56 37.52 49.42
C TYR A 77 -92.95 36.95 48.13
N THR A 78 -91.71 37.30 47.82
CA THR A 78 -90.97 36.78 46.65
C THR A 78 -90.21 35.48 46.96
N LEU A 79 -90.04 35.16 48.24
CA LEU A 79 -89.20 34.08 48.76
C LEU A 79 -87.72 34.18 48.33
N ASP A 80 -87.24 35.42 48.17
CA ASP A 80 -85.82 35.74 48.02
C ASP A 80 -85.12 35.67 49.38
N PHE A 81 -84.16 34.77 49.52
CA PHE A 81 -83.26 34.66 50.67
C PHE A 81 -81.85 35.10 50.27
N GLU A 82 -81.22 35.93 51.09
CA GLU A 82 -79.84 36.37 50.89
C GLU A 82 -79.06 36.33 52.22
N ALA A 83 -77.89 35.70 52.21
CA ALA A 83 -76.94 35.67 53.31
C ALA A 83 -75.61 36.30 52.87
N ASN A 84 -75.17 37.33 53.59
CA ASN A 84 -73.92 38.04 53.34
C ASN A 84 -72.88 37.70 54.41
N GLY A 85 -71.63 37.51 53.99
CA GLY A 85 -70.48 37.18 54.83
C GLY A 85 -70.73 35.92 55.65
N VAL A 86 -70.90 34.78 54.97
CA VAL A 86 -70.95 33.45 55.60
C VAL A 86 -69.52 32.94 55.73
N HIS A 87 -69.07 32.74 56.96
CA HIS A 87 -67.74 32.22 57.27
C HIS A 87 -67.87 30.89 58.03
N ILE A 88 -67.12 29.88 57.58
CA ILE A 88 -66.98 28.56 58.16
C ILE A 88 -65.49 28.37 58.43
N GLY A 89 -65.11 28.32 59.71
CA GLY A 89 -63.74 28.03 60.11
C GLY A 89 -63.44 26.53 60.09
N GLU A 90 -62.16 26.19 60.22
CA GLU A 90 -61.68 24.81 60.24
C GLU A 90 -62.07 24.09 61.55
N SER A 91 -62.18 22.76 61.49
CA SER A 91 -62.49 21.93 62.65
C SER A 91 -61.40 22.06 63.71
N PRO A 92 -61.74 22.30 64.99
CA PRO A 92 -60.76 22.30 66.08
C PRO A 92 -59.94 21.00 66.17
N ALA A 93 -60.53 19.87 65.76
CA ALA A 93 -59.83 18.58 65.71
C ALA A 93 -58.79 18.53 64.58
N ASN A 94 -59.05 19.16 63.43
CA ASN A 94 -58.09 19.25 62.32
C ASN A 94 -56.95 20.22 62.65
N LEU A 95 -57.28 21.39 63.22
CA LEU A 95 -56.29 22.37 63.69
C LEU A 95 -55.35 21.80 64.76
N ALA A 96 -55.87 20.97 65.68
CA ALA A 96 -55.07 20.29 66.70
C ALA A 96 -54.15 19.19 66.14
N LYS A 97 -54.59 18.46 65.10
CA LYS A 97 -53.80 17.42 64.42
C LYS A 97 -52.70 18.00 63.52
N ALA A 98 -52.94 19.16 62.92
CA ALA A 98 -52.04 19.78 61.95
C ALA A 98 -51.75 21.25 62.30
N PRO A 99 -50.86 21.52 63.28
CA PRO A 99 -50.46 22.88 63.65
C PRO A 99 -49.98 23.70 62.45
N GLY A 100 -50.39 24.96 62.37
CA GLY A 100 -50.06 25.84 61.24
C GLY A 100 -50.96 25.70 60.01
N SER A 101 -52.05 24.91 60.07
CA SER A 101 -53.11 24.93 59.05
C SER A 101 -53.89 26.26 59.06
N PRO A 102 -54.46 26.70 57.92
CA PRO A 102 -55.38 27.84 57.89
C PRO A 102 -56.55 27.64 58.86
N ALA A 103 -56.94 28.71 59.57
CA ALA A 103 -58.10 28.68 60.46
C ALA A 103 -59.44 28.79 59.71
N ASP A 104 -59.40 29.21 58.45
CA ASP A 104 -60.55 29.44 57.58
C ASP A 104 -60.75 28.22 56.66
N PHE A 105 -61.98 27.71 56.55
CA PHE A 105 -62.31 26.57 55.69
C PHE A 105 -63.10 27.00 54.45
N ILE A 106 -64.21 27.72 54.64
CA ILE A 106 -65.03 28.30 53.56
C ILE A 106 -65.52 29.69 53.95
N ASP A 107 -65.25 30.67 53.09
CA ASP A 107 -65.80 32.03 53.17
C ASP A 107 -66.65 32.35 51.94
N VAL A 108 -67.84 32.89 52.12
CA VAL A 108 -68.74 33.32 51.04
C VAL A 108 -69.17 34.76 51.26
N SER A 109 -68.82 35.64 50.32
CA SER A 109 -69.15 37.07 50.43
C SER A 109 -70.65 37.30 50.36
N ARG A 110 -71.35 36.62 49.44
CA ARG A 110 -72.82 36.66 49.33
C ARG A 110 -73.39 35.37 48.72
N LEU A 111 -74.41 34.83 49.36
CA LEU A 111 -75.24 33.71 48.89
C LEU A 111 -76.67 34.22 48.67
N VAL A 112 -77.24 33.97 47.48
CA VAL A 112 -78.63 34.31 47.12
C VAL A 112 -79.35 33.03 46.72
N VAL A 113 -80.53 32.78 47.29
CA VAL A 113 -81.41 31.66 46.98
C VAL A 113 -82.82 32.19 46.74
N ARG A 114 -83.31 32.10 45.50
CA ARG A 114 -84.66 32.55 45.12
C ARG A 114 -85.57 31.34 44.98
N THR A 115 -86.37 31.04 45.99
CA THR A 115 -87.28 29.89 45.94
C THR A 115 -88.61 30.25 45.25
N SER A 116 -89.29 29.27 44.69
CA SER A 116 -90.51 29.50 43.90
C SER A 116 -91.75 28.98 44.62
N TRP A 117 -92.84 29.76 44.64
CA TRP A 117 -94.17 29.30 45.07
C TRP A 117 -94.67 28.09 44.26
N ALA A 118 -94.13 27.86 43.06
CA ALA A 118 -94.36 26.64 42.30
C ALA A 118 -93.95 25.36 43.06
N SER A 119 -93.09 25.45 44.08
CA SER A 119 -92.69 24.30 44.90
C SER A 119 -93.87 23.65 45.62
N VAL A 120 -94.81 24.49 46.09
CA VAL A 120 -96.03 24.03 46.78
C VAL A 120 -97.00 23.37 45.80
N ILE A 121 -97.10 23.91 44.58
CA ILE A 121 -97.99 23.41 43.52
C ILE A 121 -97.46 22.10 42.93
N LYS A 122 -96.14 21.99 42.73
CA LYS A 122 -95.49 20.79 42.15
C LYS A 122 -95.14 19.72 43.18
N LEU A 123 -95.36 19.96 44.48
CA LEU A 123 -94.95 19.09 45.59
C LEU A 123 -93.48 18.66 45.51
N ALA A 124 -92.61 19.56 45.06
CA ALA A 124 -91.21 19.33 44.76
C ALA A 124 -90.42 20.64 44.97
N PRO A 125 -89.20 20.65 45.51
CA PRO A 125 -88.41 21.88 45.63
C PRO A 125 -88.15 22.53 44.26
N VAL A 126 -88.58 23.78 44.09
CA VAL A 126 -88.33 24.60 42.89
C VAL A 126 -87.60 25.89 43.29
N VAL A 127 -86.37 26.04 42.81
CA VAL A 127 -85.51 27.22 43.01
C VAL A 127 -85.31 27.92 41.67
N ASN A 128 -85.63 29.20 41.59
CA ASN A 128 -85.51 30.00 40.36
C ASN A 128 -84.08 30.52 40.12
N GLU A 129 -83.31 30.72 41.20
CA GLU A 129 -81.91 31.16 41.16
C GLU A 129 -81.15 30.71 42.41
N LEU A 130 -79.92 30.25 42.21
CA LEU A 130 -78.94 29.98 43.27
C LEU A 130 -77.63 30.68 42.88
N LYS A 131 -77.30 31.80 43.53
CA LYS A 131 -76.07 32.55 43.25
C LYS A 131 -75.12 32.56 44.45
N ILE A 132 -73.87 32.18 44.22
CA ILE A 132 -72.76 32.24 45.17
C ILE A 132 -71.71 33.20 44.62
N ASP A 133 -71.41 34.27 45.36
CA ASP A 133 -70.51 35.33 44.92
C ASP A 133 -69.28 35.40 45.81
N SER A 134 -68.11 35.35 45.15
CA SER A 134 -66.79 35.39 45.75
C SER A 134 -66.58 34.38 46.88
N PRO A 135 -66.81 33.06 46.66
CA PRO A 135 -66.46 32.02 47.62
C PRO A 135 -64.95 31.78 47.65
N ARG A 136 -64.36 31.67 48.84
CA ARG A 136 -62.98 31.24 49.07
C ARG A 136 -63.01 29.91 49.82
N ILE A 137 -62.29 28.92 49.31
CA ILE A 137 -62.23 27.58 49.89
C ILE A 137 -60.77 27.21 50.14
N HIS A 138 -60.48 26.74 51.35
CA HIS A 138 -59.17 26.21 51.72
C HIS A 138 -59.26 24.68 51.82
N VAL A 139 -58.59 24.00 50.89
CA VAL A 139 -58.46 22.56 50.90
C VAL A 139 -57.04 22.21 51.33
N VAL A 140 -56.91 21.36 52.34
CA VAL A 140 -55.63 20.82 52.79
C VAL A 140 -55.68 19.30 52.65
N ARG A 141 -54.71 18.72 51.95
CA ARG A 141 -54.47 17.27 51.97
C ARG A 141 -53.37 16.97 52.97
N TYR A 142 -53.65 16.07 53.91
CA TYR A 142 -52.68 15.67 54.93
C TYR A 142 -51.89 14.43 54.50
N ASP A 143 -52.55 13.45 53.86
CA ASP A 143 -51.93 12.21 53.40
C ASP A 143 -52.66 11.61 52.18
N GLY A 144 -52.44 10.32 51.89
CA GLY A 144 -53.05 9.63 50.75
C GLY A 144 -54.58 9.62 50.74
N GLU A 145 -55.21 9.61 51.92
CA GLU A 145 -56.65 9.36 52.12
C GLU A 145 -57.37 10.50 52.86
N HIS A 146 -56.64 11.33 53.63
CA HIS A 146 -57.21 12.35 54.50
C HIS A 146 -57.02 13.79 53.97
N PHE A 147 -58.15 14.48 53.81
CA PHE A 147 -58.27 15.91 53.57
C PHE A 147 -58.92 16.59 54.78
N ASN A 148 -58.81 17.91 54.88
CA ASN A 148 -59.49 18.73 55.90
C ASN A 148 -61.03 18.73 55.82
N PHE A 149 -61.62 18.00 54.87
CA PHE A 149 -63.06 17.74 54.76
C PHE A 149 -63.43 16.24 54.78
N SER A 150 -62.48 15.31 54.92
CA SER A 150 -62.78 13.86 54.89
C SER A 150 -63.73 13.44 56.02
N ASP A 151 -63.68 14.13 57.17
CA ASP A 151 -64.60 13.96 58.30
C ASP A 151 -66.05 14.30 57.93
N LEU A 152 -66.26 15.33 57.12
CA LEU A 152 -67.59 15.68 56.58
C LEU A 152 -68.09 14.60 55.63
N ILE A 153 -67.23 14.07 54.75
CA ILE A 153 -67.59 12.99 53.83
C ILE A 153 -67.98 11.73 54.61
N GLU A 154 -67.18 11.31 55.61
CA GLU A 154 -67.49 10.12 56.41
C GLU A 154 -68.79 10.29 57.22
N LYS A 155 -69.07 11.50 57.70
CA LYS A 155 -70.31 11.84 58.43
C LYS A 155 -71.55 11.77 57.52
N PHE A 156 -71.47 12.27 56.29
CA PHE A 156 -72.62 12.37 55.38
C PHE A 156 -72.78 11.22 54.36
N SER A 157 -71.77 10.37 54.16
CA SER A 157 -71.81 9.26 53.18
C SER A 157 -72.40 7.95 53.71
N LYS A 158 -72.77 7.90 55.00
CA LYS A 158 -73.38 6.70 55.61
C LYS A 158 -74.80 6.51 55.03
N PRO A 159 -75.11 5.37 54.38
CA PRO A 159 -76.38 5.20 53.69
C PRO A 159 -77.56 5.29 54.67
N SER A 160 -78.63 5.96 54.25
CA SER A 160 -79.87 6.05 55.04
C SER A 160 -80.51 4.68 55.20
N ALA A 161 -81.07 4.42 56.38
CA ALA A 161 -81.55 3.08 56.78
C ALA A 161 -82.68 2.50 55.90
N GLU A 162 -83.39 3.33 55.14
CA GLU A 162 -84.41 2.92 54.16
C GLU A 162 -84.28 3.74 52.86
N PRO A 163 -83.85 3.16 51.72
CA PRO A 163 -83.83 3.86 50.44
C PRO A 163 -85.21 3.87 49.77
N SER A 164 -85.70 5.05 49.37
CA SER A 164 -86.99 5.22 48.69
C SER A 164 -86.96 4.73 47.23
N LYS A 165 -88.03 4.07 46.77
CA LYS A 165 -88.11 3.46 45.43
C LYS A 165 -88.27 4.44 44.25
N GLU A 166 -88.60 5.71 44.48
CA GLU A 166 -88.68 6.73 43.42
C GLU A 166 -87.55 7.78 43.56
N PRO A 167 -87.03 8.32 42.43
CA PRO A 167 -86.04 9.38 42.45
C PRO A 167 -86.63 10.70 42.98
N ALA A 168 -85.86 11.41 43.81
CA ALA A 168 -86.27 12.67 44.39
C ALA A 168 -86.52 13.73 43.31
N ARG A 169 -87.73 14.30 43.28
CA ARG A 169 -88.17 15.29 42.29
C ARG A 169 -87.80 16.70 42.74
N PHE A 170 -86.99 17.42 41.96
CA PHE A 170 -86.63 18.81 42.22
C PHE A 170 -86.33 19.58 40.93
N SER A 171 -86.22 20.90 41.01
CA SER A 171 -85.72 21.77 39.96
C SER A 171 -85.00 22.99 40.53
N VAL A 172 -83.76 23.22 40.10
CA VAL A 172 -82.98 24.42 40.43
C VAL A 172 -82.56 25.09 39.12
N SER A 173 -82.92 26.35 38.94
CA SER A 173 -82.57 27.16 37.77
C SER A 173 -81.53 28.22 38.12
N ASN A 174 -80.84 28.76 37.11
CA ASN A 174 -79.86 29.84 37.21
C ASN A 174 -78.85 29.64 38.35
N ILE A 175 -78.18 28.48 38.36
CA ILE A 175 -77.10 28.22 39.32
C ILE A 175 -75.88 28.99 38.82
N ARG A 176 -75.36 29.89 39.65
CA ARG A 176 -74.20 30.73 39.34
C ARG A 176 -73.25 30.79 40.51
N LEU A 177 -71.99 30.45 40.27
CA LEU A 177 -70.88 30.76 41.14
C LEU A 177 -69.98 31.73 40.38
N GLU A 178 -69.61 32.85 41.00
CA GLU A 178 -68.78 33.90 40.40
C GLU A 178 -67.63 34.29 41.33
N ASN A 179 -66.49 34.69 40.76
CA ASN A 179 -65.32 35.22 41.48
C ASN A 179 -64.71 34.28 42.55
N GLY A 180 -64.88 32.97 42.41
CA GLY A 180 -64.39 32.00 43.37
C GLY A 180 -62.87 31.86 43.40
N GLN A 181 -62.36 31.41 44.55
CA GLN A 181 -60.98 31.01 44.74
C GLN A 181 -60.91 29.72 45.56
N ILE A 182 -60.09 28.76 45.13
CA ILE A 182 -59.74 27.56 45.88
C ILE A 182 -58.22 27.59 46.09
N THR A 183 -57.78 27.52 47.34
CA THR A 183 -56.37 27.30 47.67
C THR A 183 -56.23 25.84 48.09
N PHE A 184 -55.41 25.07 47.37
CA PHE A 184 -55.13 23.68 47.66
C PHE A 184 -53.70 23.54 48.20
N ASP A 185 -53.58 23.03 49.44
CA ASP A 185 -52.32 22.79 50.17
C ASP A 185 -52.11 21.27 50.27
N ASP A 186 -51.31 20.68 49.37
CA ASP A 186 -50.97 19.26 49.41
C ASP A 186 -49.66 19.04 50.19
N ARG A 187 -49.82 18.63 51.46
CA ARG A 187 -48.70 18.40 52.38
C ARG A 187 -48.03 17.04 52.19
N LEU A 188 -48.63 16.13 51.44
CA LEU A 188 -48.01 14.86 51.07
C LEU A 188 -46.96 15.09 49.98
N LEU A 189 -47.20 16.05 49.09
CA LEU A 189 -46.35 16.36 47.93
C LEU A 189 -45.55 17.67 48.08
N ASP A 190 -45.71 18.40 49.21
CA ASP A 190 -45.15 19.74 49.46
C ASP A 190 -45.48 20.73 48.32
N ALA A 191 -46.73 20.67 47.85
CA ALA A 191 -47.21 21.37 46.66
C ALA A 191 -48.43 22.24 47.02
N LYS A 192 -48.51 23.43 46.39
CA LYS A 192 -49.60 24.37 46.64
C LYS A 192 -50.14 24.94 45.34
N HIS A 193 -51.44 24.76 45.13
CA HIS A 193 -52.14 25.22 43.95
C HIS A 193 -53.16 26.31 44.30
N VAL A 194 -53.35 27.27 43.39
CA VAL A 194 -54.34 28.34 43.50
C VAL A 194 -55.22 28.34 42.25
N ILE A 195 -56.48 27.95 42.44
CA ILE A 195 -57.51 28.04 41.43
C ILE A 195 -58.25 29.36 41.67
N ASP A 196 -58.06 30.37 40.82
CA ASP A 196 -58.75 31.66 40.94
C ASP A 196 -59.69 31.97 39.78
N ARG A 197 -60.50 33.03 39.93
CA ARG A 197 -61.56 33.41 38.99
C ARG A 197 -62.52 32.25 38.69
N PHE A 198 -62.69 31.34 39.64
CA PHE A 198 -63.53 30.16 39.51
C PHE A 198 -64.99 30.61 39.36
N ALA A 199 -65.58 30.34 38.20
CA ALA A 199 -66.93 30.70 37.84
C ALA A 199 -67.64 29.49 37.21
N LEU A 200 -68.80 29.14 37.76
CA LEU A 200 -69.60 27.99 37.34
C LEU A 200 -71.03 28.45 37.05
N GLY A 201 -71.46 28.37 35.80
CA GLY A 201 -72.83 28.64 35.37
C GLY A 201 -73.52 27.35 34.94
N ILE A 202 -74.65 27.00 35.57
CA ILE A 202 -75.51 25.88 35.16
C ILE A 202 -76.94 26.43 34.96
N PRO A 203 -77.47 26.43 33.73
CA PRO A 203 -78.77 27.05 33.43
C PRO A 203 -79.94 26.47 34.24
N PHE A 204 -79.99 25.14 34.38
CA PHE A 204 -80.90 24.45 35.29
C PHE A 204 -80.43 23.02 35.56
N ILE A 205 -80.92 22.42 36.65
CA ILE A 205 -80.82 21.01 36.99
C ILE A 205 -82.22 20.58 37.45
N ALA A 206 -82.82 19.56 36.83
CA ALA A 206 -84.16 19.10 37.20
C ALA A 206 -84.36 17.59 36.97
N THR A 207 -84.99 16.93 37.93
CA THR A 207 -85.39 15.51 37.89
C THR A 207 -86.89 15.33 37.65
N LEU A 208 -87.56 16.38 37.14
CA LEU A 208 -88.96 16.32 36.73
C LEU A 208 -89.08 15.50 35.43
N PRO A 209 -90.06 14.59 35.27
CA PRO A 209 -90.14 13.68 34.10
C PRO A 209 -90.19 14.36 32.72
N SER A 210 -90.56 15.64 32.64
CA SER A 210 -90.57 16.41 31.39
C SER A 210 -89.24 17.13 31.10
N ALA A 211 -88.20 16.91 31.88
CA ALA A 211 -86.94 17.68 31.85
C ALA A 211 -85.67 16.82 31.89
N THR A 212 -85.78 15.50 32.02
CA THR A 212 -84.65 14.55 32.12
C THR A 212 -83.87 14.41 30.81
N ASP A 213 -84.54 14.51 29.66
CA ASP A 213 -83.94 14.37 28.32
C ASP A 213 -83.47 15.69 27.68
N ILE A 214 -83.53 16.81 28.42
CA ILE A 214 -83.12 18.12 27.92
C ILE A 214 -81.63 18.33 28.18
N PHE A 215 -80.87 18.77 27.17
CA PHE A 215 -79.48 19.17 27.34
C PHE A 215 -79.37 20.41 28.25
N VAL A 216 -78.63 20.26 29.34
CA VAL A 216 -78.13 21.36 30.18
C VAL A 216 -76.75 21.76 29.65
N THR A 217 -76.49 23.07 29.48
CA THR A 217 -75.21 23.58 28.98
C THR A 217 -74.38 24.24 30.10
N PRO A 218 -73.62 23.48 30.91
CA PRO A 218 -72.77 24.07 31.94
C PRO A 218 -71.58 24.82 31.33
N LEU A 219 -71.18 25.91 31.98
CA LEU A 219 -69.94 26.64 31.72
C LEU A 219 -69.13 26.70 33.02
N LEU A 220 -67.88 26.25 32.97
CA LEU A 220 -66.87 26.45 34.00
C LEU A 220 -65.73 27.28 33.41
N GLN A 221 -65.29 28.30 34.17
CA GLN A 221 -64.10 29.08 33.88
C GLN A 221 -63.26 29.19 35.16
N ALA A 222 -61.94 29.11 35.03
CA ALA A 222 -61.01 29.27 36.14
C ALA A 222 -59.62 29.66 35.61
N ARG A 223 -58.69 29.96 36.52
CA ARG A 223 -57.26 29.88 36.26
C ARG A 223 -56.61 28.96 37.30
N ILE A 224 -55.89 27.94 36.85
CA ILE A 224 -55.14 27.02 37.70
C ILE A 224 -53.68 27.48 37.66
N ASP A 225 -53.17 27.95 38.80
CA ASP A 225 -51.79 28.44 38.95
C ASP A 225 -51.42 29.55 37.94
N GLY A 226 -52.43 30.36 37.58
CA GLY A 226 -52.35 31.43 36.59
C GLY A 226 -52.81 31.03 35.17
N SER A 227 -52.83 29.74 34.86
CA SER A 227 -53.13 29.14 33.56
C SER A 227 -54.64 29.09 33.29
N PRO A 228 -55.18 29.74 32.24
CA PRO A 228 -56.62 29.72 31.95
C PRO A 228 -57.17 28.32 31.65
N LEU A 229 -58.31 27.99 32.29
CA LEU A 229 -59.13 26.82 32.01
C LEU A 229 -60.55 27.26 31.67
N VAL A 230 -61.08 26.77 30.55
CA VAL A 230 -62.48 26.95 30.14
C VAL A 230 -63.06 25.59 29.78
N VAL A 231 -64.16 25.22 30.43
CA VAL A 231 -64.88 23.96 30.17
C VAL A 231 -66.33 24.29 29.83
N LYS A 232 -66.73 24.04 28.58
CA LYS A 232 -68.09 24.22 28.08
C LYS A 232 -68.71 22.85 27.85
N GLY A 233 -69.79 22.53 28.55
CA GLY A 233 -70.49 21.27 28.39
C GLY A 233 -71.85 21.40 27.71
N ARG A 234 -72.34 20.28 27.19
CA ARG A 234 -73.77 19.98 27.05
C ARG A 234 -74.02 18.55 27.55
N THR A 235 -74.98 18.36 28.46
CA THR A 235 -75.19 17.06 29.12
C THR A 235 -76.66 16.81 29.44
N LYS A 236 -77.08 15.54 29.40
CA LYS A 236 -78.36 15.03 29.93
C LYS A 236 -78.11 14.25 31.23
N PRO A 237 -77.85 14.91 32.37
CA PRO A 237 -77.33 14.25 33.58
C PRO A 237 -78.29 13.24 34.23
N PHE A 238 -79.58 13.26 33.85
CA PHE A 238 -80.62 12.37 34.40
C PHE A 238 -81.30 11.48 33.35
N ALA A 239 -80.88 11.54 32.09
CA ALA A 239 -81.31 10.56 31.09
C ALA A 239 -80.52 9.24 31.27
N GLU A 240 -81.10 8.10 30.86
CA GLU A 240 -80.45 6.79 30.99
C GLU A 240 -79.09 6.74 30.26
N SER A 241 -78.99 7.36 29.08
CA SER A 241 -77.76 7.41 28.28
C SER A 241 -76.67 8.32 28.85
N ARG A 242 -77.02 9.24 29.75
CA ARG A 242 -76.15 10.29 30.33
C ARG A 242 -75.30 11.04 29.30
N GLU A 243 -75.81 11.16 28.08
CA GLU A 243 -75.13 11.75 26.92
C GLU A 243 -74.57 13.13 27.27
N SER A 244 -73.25 13.27 27.16
CA SER A 244 -72.50 14.44 27.58
C SER A 244 -71.38 14.74 26.60
N GLU A 245 -71.26 16.00 26.18
CA GLU A 245 -70.10 16.52 25.45
C GLU A 245 -69.47 17.66 26.25
N ILE A 246 -68.14 17.72 26.24
CA ILE A 246 -67.34 18.68 27.00
C ILE A 246 -66.23 19.21 26.09
N ALA A 247 -66.31 20.48 25.74
CA ALA A 247 -65.18 21.22 25.15
C ALA A 247 -64.32 21.79 26.29
N LEU A 248 -63.10 21.30 26.42
CA LEU A 248 -62.10 21.67 27.41
C LEU A 248 -60.96 22.40 26.71
N THR A 249 -60.81 23.69 27.02
CA THR A 249 -59.69 24.51 26.57
C THR A 249 -58.81 24.86 27.78
N LEU A 250 -57.53 24.56 27.68
CA LEU A 250 -56.51 24.85 28.68
C LEU A 250 -55.36 25.60 28.00
N ASP A 251 -54.81 26.64 28.64
CA ASP A 251 -53.70 27.41 28.06
C ASP A 251 -52.52 27.57 29.03
N GLY A 252 -51.37 27.00 28.67
CA GLY A 252 -50.07 27.27 29.27
C GLY A 252 -49.79 26.64 30.63
N LEU A 253 -50.42 25.50 30.96
CA LEU A 253 -50.32 24.85 32.27
C LEU A 253 -48.91 24.30 32.56
N ASP A 254 -48.35 24.68 33.71
CA ASP A 254 -46.98 24.34 34.13
C ASP A 254 -46.87 22.86 34.58
N VAL A 255 -46.41 22.00 33.67
CA VAL A 255 -46.38 20.54 33.84
C VAL A 255 -45.52 20.07 35.03
N PRO A 256 -44.33 20.64 35.32
CA PRO A 256 -43.58 20.37 36.55
C PRO A 256 -44.40 20.41 37.85
N GLN A 257 -45.36 21.32 37.99
CA GLN A 257 -46.19 21.43 39.20
C GLN A 257 -47.18 20.28 39.37
N LEU A 258 -47.53 19.60 38.27
CA LEU A 258 -48.43 18.43 38.28
C LEU A 258 -47.68 17.09 38.23
N ALA A 259 -46.39 17.09 37.90
CA ALA A 259 -45.60 15.86 37.81
C ALA A 259 -45.49 15.10 39.15
N SER A 260 -45.65 15.79 40.27
CA SER A 260 -45.72 15.20 41.62
C SER A 260 -46.96 14.31 41.85
N TYR A 261 -48.05 14.53 41.10
CA TYR A 261 -49.29 13.76 41.19
C TYR A 261 -49.30 12.51 40.28
N ALA A 262 -48.19 12.18 39.63
CA ALA A 262 -48.08 10.98 38.81
C ALA A 262 -48.32 9.70 39.67
N PRO A 263 -49.19 8.76 39.25
CA PRO A 263 -49.54 7.58 40.06
C PRO A 263 -48.38 6.62 40.38
N ALA A 264 -47.25 6.76 39.69
CA ALA A 264 -46.04 5.97 39.89
C ALA A 264 -44.81 6.88 39.91
N SER A 265 -43.77 6.47 40.66
CA SER A 265 -42.51 7.22 40.71
C SER A 265 -41.76 7.15 39.38
N VAL A 266 -42.04 8.11 38.49
CA VAL A 266 -41.43 8.19 37.16
C VAL A 266 -39.89 8.27 37.33
N PRO A 267 -39.09 7.54 36.55
CA PRO A 267 -37.63 7.54 36.69
C PRO A 267 -36.94 8.81 36.15
N VAL A 268 -37.71 9.81 35.73
CA VAL A 268 -37.24 11.11 35.20
C VAL A 268 -37.84 12.28 35.97
N ALA A 269 -37.21 13.45 35.88
CA ALA A 269 -37.70 14.71 36.41
C ALA A 269 -37.99 15.70 35.27
N VAL A 270 -39.22 16.21 35.19
CA VAL A 270 -39.59 17.27 34.26
C VAL A 270 -39.18 18.62 34.87
N LYS A 271 -38.33 19.38 34.17
CA LYS A 271 -37.79 20.67 34.64
C LYS A 271 -38.58 21.86 34.11
N SER A 272 -39.11 21.75 32.90
CA SER A 272 -40.01 22.72 32.27
C SER A 272 -40.94 22.01 31.30
N GLY A 273 -42.09 22.62 31.03
CA GLY A 273 -43.04 22.21 30.01
C GLY A 273 -44.38 22.92 30.22
N LYS A 274 -44.95 23.51 29.17
CA LYS A 274 -46.26 24.16 29.21
C LYS A 274 -47.27 23.41 28.36
N LEU A 275 -48.34 22.93 28.96
CA LEU A 275 -49.41 22.19 28.30
C LEU A 275 -50.59 23.13 27.97
N SER A 276 -50.91 23.25 26.68
CA SER A 276 -52.18 23.81 26.19
C SER A 276 -52.98 22.71 25.51
N THR A 277 -54.31 22.77 25.60
CA THR A 277 -55.20 21.79 24.96
C THR A 277 -56.48 22.44 24.46
N ASP A 278 -57.07 21.90 23.39
CA ASP A 278 -58.44 22.19 22.95
C ASP A 278 -59.11 20.85 22.59
N LEU A 279 -59.80 20.25 23.56
CA LEU A 279 -60.31 18.88 23.52
C LEU A 279 -61.83 18.85 23.58
N ASN A 280 -62.45 18.12 22.67
CA ASN A 280 -63.83 17.68 22.77
C ASN A 280 -63.86 16.26 23.33
N VAL A 281 -64.42 16.11 24.53
CA VAL A 281 -64.63 14.84 25.22
C VAL A 281 -66.12 14.50 25.18
N SER A 282 -66.50 13.40 24.54
CA SER A 282 -67.87 12.90 24.55
C SER A 282 -67.99 11.64 25.39
N PHE A 283 -69.01 11.59 26.25
CA PHE A 283 -69.37 10.48 27.11
C PHE A 283 -70.80 10.04 26.86
N SER A 284 -71.02 8.72 26.77
CA SER A 284 -72.36 8.14 26.74
C SER A 284 -72.37 6.72 27.29
N ILE A 285 -73.52 6.30 27.81
CA ILE A 285 -73.79 4.94 28.28
C ILE A 285 -74.76 4.28 27.29
N ALA A 286 -74.40 3.10 26.79
CA ALA A 286 -75.25 2.29 25.93
C ALA A 286 -75.37 0.87 26.52
N GLY A 287 -76.57 0.51 27.00
CA GLY A 287 -76.74 -0.63 27.89
C GLY A 287 -76.01 -0.36 29.21
N ASP A 288 -75.11 -1.27 29.60
CA ASP A 288 -74.27 -1.13 30.81
C ASP A 288 -72.84 -0.65 30.51
N ALA A 289 -72.47 -0.41 29.24
CA ALA A 289 -71.11 -0.05 28.85
C ALA A 289 -70.93 1.47 28.71
N PRO A 290 -70.08 2.13 29.53
CA PRO A 290 -69.70 3.52 29.32
C PRO A 290 -68.72 3.65 28.15
N THR A 291 -68.89 4.71 27.36
CA THR A 291 -67.97 5.09 26.29
C THR A 291 -67.43 6.48 26.56
N ILE A 292 -66.12 6.67 26.31
CA ILE A 292 -65.45 7.97 26.33
C ILE A 292 -64.74 8.09 24.98
N ARG A 293 -64.98 9.19 24.26
CA ARG A 293 -64.19 9.59 23.10
C ARG A 293 -63.54 10.94 23.32
N ILE A 294 -62.33 11.10 22.81
CA ILE A 294 -61.54 12.33 22.89
C ILE A 294 -61.08 12.68 21.47
N ALA A 295 -61.29 13.92 21.06
CA ALA A 295 -60.79 14.49 19.81
C ALA A 295 -60.39 15.96 20.01
N GLY A 296 -59.45 16.49 19.22
CA GLY A 296 -58.96 17.87 19.37
C GLY A 296 -57.44 17.97 19.30
N THR A 297 -56.85 18.96 19.96
CA THR A 297 -55.39 19.15 20.01
C THR A 297 -54.84 19.19 21.43
N ALA A 298 -53.60 18.73 21.56
CA ALA A 298 -52.76 18.91 22.75
C ALA A 298 -51.37 19.38 22.33
N ASP A 299 -50.89 20.44 22.97
CA ASP A 299 -49.67 21.16 22.62
C ASP A 299 -48.79 21.28 23.86
N LEU A 300 -47.54 20.84 23.78
CA LEU A 300 -46.56 20.88 24.86
C LEU A 300 -45.34 21.69 24.41
N ALA A 301 -45.15 22.88 24.99
CA ALA A 301 -44.05 23.79 24.66
C ALA A 301 -42.92 23.75 25.72
N ASP A 302 -41.69 24.03 25.27
CA ASP A 302 -40.49 24.19 26.11
C ASP A 302 -40.25 23.04 27.12
N LEU A 303 -40.37 21.80 26.63
CA LEU A 303 -40.16 20.60 27.43
C LEU A 303 -38.67 20.40 27.73
N ALA A 304 -38.32 20.19 29.00
CA ALA A 304 -37.01 19.72 29.41
C ALA A 304 -37.11 18.61 30.45
N VAL A 305 -36.48 17.46 30.19
CA VAL A 305 -36.52 16.26 31.02
C VAL A 305 -35.10 15.81 31.37
N THR A 306 -34.84 15.61 32.66
CA THR A 306 -33.58 15.07 33.19
C THR A 306 -33.80 13.73 33.87
N ASP A 307 -32.73 12.98 34.14
CA ASP A 307 -32.79 11.87 35.09
C ASP A 307 -32.82 12.38 36.56
N LYS A 308 -32.87 11.45 37.52
CA LYS A 308 -32.82 11.76 38.96
C LYS A 308 -31.48 12.35 39.44
N ALA A 309 -30.42 12.26 38.64
CA ALA A 309 -29.11 12.88 38.90
C ALA A 309 -28.99 14.27 38.24
N ASN A 310 -30.07 14.79 37.64
CA ASN A 310 -30.12 16.02 36.84
C ASN A 310 -29.30 15.98 35.52
N ALA A 311 -28.94 14.80 35.02
CA ALA A 311 -28.37 14.68 33.68
C ALA A 311 -29.48 14.85 32.61
N PRO A 312 -29.25 15.61 31.53
CA PRO A 312 -30.26 15.80 30.48
C PRO A 312 -30.57 14.48 29.78
N LEU A 313 -31.85 14.27 29.45
CA LEU A 313 -32.33 13.11 28.70
C LEU A 313 -32.95 13.53 27.37
N VAL A 314 -33.98 14.37 27.45
CA VAL A 314 -34.74 14.89 26.30
C VAL A 314 -35.15 16.32 26.58
N ALA A 315 -34.93 17.22 25.63
CA ALA A 315 -35.61 18.50 25.54
C ALA A 315 -36.35 18.59 24.20
N ALA A 316 -37.39 19.43 24.11
CA ALA A 316 -38.07 19.73 22.84
C ALA A 316 -38.73 21.11 22.92
N ARG A 317 -38.70 21.85 21.80
CA ARG A 317 -39.30 23.18 21.73
C ARG A 317 -40.83 23.12 21.69
N ALA A 318 -41.37 22.20 20.89
CA ALA A 318 -42.81 21.97 20.81
C ALA A 318 -43.12 20.51 20.44
N LEU A 319 -44.16 19.97 21.04
CA LEU A 319 -44.83 18.73 20.64
C LEU A 319 -46.31 19.06 20.40
N HIS A 320 -46.76 18.91 19.15
CA HIS A 320 -48.16 19.03 18.75
C HIS A 320 -48.75 17.63 18.54
N VAL A 321 -49.95 17.38 19.09
CA VAL A 321 -50.72 16.15 18.86
C VAL A 321 -52.14 16.51 18.48
N LYS A 322 -52.55 16.10 17.28
CA LYS A 322 -53.94 16.21 16.81
C LYS A 322 -54.63 14.85 16.95
N ILE A 323 -55.53 14.77 17.92
CA ILE A 323 -56.30 13.57 18.22
C ILE A 323 -57.54 13.56 17.31
N GLY A 324 -57.63 12.58 16.40
CA GLY A 324 -58.80 12.40 15.56
C GLY A 324 -59.93 11.68 16.30
N ASP A 325 -59.59 10.57 16.97
CA ASP A 325 -60.51 9.72 17.73
C ASP A 325 -59.72 8.83 18.70
N ALA A 326 -59.82 9.09 20.00
CA ALA A 326 -59.28 8.20 21.03
C ALA A 326 -60.42 7.69 21.94
N GLU A 327 -60.52 6.37 22.10
CA GLU A 327 -61.46 5.68 22.99
C GLU A 327 -60.68 4.89 24.07
N PRO A 328 -60.21 5.52 25.17
CA PRO A 328 -59.31 4.88 26.13
C PRO A 328 -59.91 3.66 26.85
N LEU A 329 -61.23 3.60 26.98
CA LEU A 329 -61.95 2.45 27.58
C LEU A 329 -62.01 1.22 26.66
N ARG A 330 -61.49 1.33 25.42
CA ARG A 330 -61.51 0.29 24.39
C ARG A 330 -60.15 0.09 23.70
N ASP A 331 -59.10 0.71 24.22
CA ASP A 331 -57.73 0.68 23.69
C ASP A 331 -57.61 1.12 22.20
N ILE A 332 -58.39 2.14 21.80
CA ILE A 332 -58.35 2.72 20.46
C ILE A 332 -57.74 4.14 20.53
N TYR A 333 -56.72 4.41 19.72
CA TYR A 333 -56.03 5.70 19.65
C TYR A 333 -55.70 6.07 18.19
N ARG A 334 -56.46 7.00 17.61
CA ARG A 334 -56.29 7.47 16.23
C ARG A 334 -55.83 8.92 16.22
N LEU A 335 -54.57 9.11 15.85
CA LEU A 335 -53.92 10.42 15.77
C LEU A 335 -53.86 10.87 14.32
N ASP A 336 -54.35 12.07 14.06
CA ASP A 336 -54.33 12.70 12.74
C ASP A 336 -52.93 13.27 12.44
N GLU A 337 -52.24 13.79 13.46
CA GLU A 337 -50.94 14.45 13.34
C GLU A 337 -50.16 14.35 14.66
N VAL A 338 -48.85 14.10 14.59
CA VAL A 338 -47.91 14.16 15.72
C VAL A 338 -46.62 14.85 15.26
N THR A 339 -46.36 16.06 15.73
CA THR A 339 -45.22 16.87 15.26
C THR A 339 -44.32 17.28 16.43
N LEU A 340 -43.03 16.92 16.37
CA LEU A 340 -42.03 17.19 17.40
C LEU A 340 -40.92 18.09 16.85
N ALA A 341 -40.89 19.35 17.28
CA ALA A 341 -39.99 20.38 16.78
C ALA A 341 -38.77 20.60 17.70
N ASN A 342 -37.59 20.63 17.09
CA ASN A 342 -36.28 20.80 17.74
C ASN A 342 -36.07 19.91 18.98
N PRO A 343 -36.23 18.58 18.91
CA PRO A 343 -35.85 17.70 20.01
C PRO A 343 -34.32 17.65 20.17
N ASP A 344 -33.82 17.76 21.41
CA ASP A 344 -32.43 17.47 21.77
C ASP A 344 -32.40 16.24 22.69
N VAL A 345 -31.79 15.15 22.21
CA VAL A 345 -31.82 13.83 22.86
C VAL A 345 -30.41 13.39 23.22
N HIS A 346 -30.18 13.07 24.49
CA HIS A 346 -28.92 12.54 24.98
C HIS A 346 -29.00 11.02 25.16
N LEU A 347 -28.27 10.28 24.32
CA LEU A 347 -28.15 8.82 24.43
C LEU A 347 -26.75 8.46 24.91
N VAL A 348 -26.68 7.89 26.11
CA VAL A 348 -25.43 7.46 26.73
C VAL A 348 -25.44 5.94 26.85
N ARG A 349 -24.46 5.26 26.25
CA ARG A 349 -24.22 3.84 26.44
C ARG A 349 -23.11 3.65 27.47
N ASP A 350 -23.40 2.95 28.55
CA ASP A 350 -22.41 2.74 29.61
C ASP A 350 -21.45 1.57 29.33
N SER A 351 -20.47 1.39 30.22
CA SER A 351 -19.49 0.30 30.15
C SER A 351 -20.07 -1.10 30.41
N SER A 352 -21.34 -1.21 30.83
CA SER A 352 -22.09 -2.48 30.85
C SER A 352 -22.79 -2.78 29.52
N GLY A 353 -22.77 -1.82 28.58
CA GLY A 353 -23.41 -1.87 27.27
C GLY A 353 -24.87 -1.41 27.27
N GLN A 354 -25.41 -0.95 28.40
CA GLN A 354 -26.79 -0.48 28.54
C GLN A 354 -26.92 0.99 28.17
N LEU A 355 -28.00 1.35 27.48
CA LEU A 355 -28.35 2.75 27.23
C LEU A 355 -29.04 3.37 28.45
N ASN A 356 -28.82 4.66 28.71
CA ASN A 356 -29.56 5.44 29.70
C ASN A 356 -31.09 5.27 29.56
N VAL A 357 -31.63 5.32 28.34
CA VAL A 357 -33.06 5.10 28.07
C VAL A 357 -33.56 3.68 28.41
N GLN A 358 -32.71 2.65 28.32
CA GLN A 358 -33.07 1.28 28.73
C GLN A 358 -33.21 1.17 30.25
N LYS A 359 -32.41 1.92 31.02
CA LYS A 359 -32.52 1.98 32.48
C LYS A 359 -33.80 2.65 32.95
N LEU A 360 -34.37 3.56 32.16
CA LEU A 360 -35.67 4.20 32.43
C LEU A 360 -36.83 3.22 32.21
N ALA A 361 -36.76 2.36 31.19
CA ALA A 361 -37.72 1.26 31.01
C ALA A 361 -37.54 0.14 32.06
N GLY A 362 -36.32 -0.03 32.58
CA GLY A 362 -35.92 -1.03 33.56
C GLY A 362 -36.19 -0.67 35.02
N GLY A 363 -37.40 -0.23 35.36
CA GLY A 363 -37.85 -0.09 36.74
C GLY A 363 -37.91 -1.45 37.45
N THR A 364 -36.82 -1.82 38.13
CA THR A 364 -36.66 -3.06 38.91
C THR A 364 -37.23 -4.32 38.25
N ALA A 365 -36.38 -5.05 37.54
CA ALA A 365 -36.47 -6.51 37.51
C ALA A 365 -36.16 -7.06 38.91
N GLN A 366 -37.07 -6.79 39.85
CA GLN A 366 -37.10 -7.43 41.15
C GLN A 366 -37.22 -8.92 40.87
N LYS A 367 -36.24 -9.70 41.36
CA LYS A 367 -36.26 -11.16 41.23
C LYS A 367 -37.63 -11.64 41.67
N THR A 368 -38.43 -12.14 40.73
CA THR A 368 -39.59 -12.96 41.05
C THR A 368 -39.06 -14.07 41.95
N PRO A 369 -39.56 -14.22 43.19
CA PRO A 369 -39.23 -15.40 43.98
C PRO A 369 -39.57 -16.63 43.14
N PRO A 370 -38.76 -17.71 43.16
CA PRO A 370 -39.07 -18.90 42.40
C PRO A 370 -40.49 -19.36 42.74
N ALA A 371 -41.32 -19.48 41.71
CA ALA A 371 -42.73 -19.79 41.88
C ALA A 371 -42.87 -21.07 42.68
N LYS A 372 -43.59 -21.00 43.81
CA LYS A 372 -44.08 -22.22 44.45
C LYS A 372 -45.11 -22.83 43.51
N GLU A 373 -44.86 -24.07 43.10
CA GLU A 373 -45.84 -24.88 42.40
C GLU A 373 -47.13 -25.01 43.23
N HIS A 374 -48.25 -25.24 42.54
CA HIS A 374 -49.61 -25.42 43.06
C HIS A 374 -50.42 -24.14 43.36
N ALA A 375 -50.95 -23.55 42.27
CA ALA A 375 -52.34 -23.10 42.22
C ALA A 375 -53.02 -23.83 41.03
N PRO A 376 -54.32 -24.22 41.13
CA PRO A 376 -55.01 -24.85 40.01
C PRO A 376 -55.13 -23.92 38.81
N ALA A 377 -55.18 -24.48 37.60
CA ALA A 377 -55.33 -23.71 36.37
C ALA A 377 -56.59 -22.83 36.42
N ALA A 378 -56.39 -21.51 36.32
CA ALA A 378 -57.48 -20.60 36.01
C ALA A 378 -58.02 -20.90 34.60
N GLU A 379 -59.31 -20.66 34.39
CA GLU A 379 -59.92 -20.69 33.07
C GLU A 379 -59.20 -19.71 32.12
N PRO A 380 -59.17 -19.97 30.81
CA PRO A 380 -58.51 -19.07 29.87
C PRO A 380 -59.15 -17.68 29.96
N GLU A 381 -58.37 -16.70 30.43
CA GLU A 381 -58.75 -15.30 30.36
C GLU A 381 -59.13 -14.98 28.90
N LYS A 382 -60.26 -14.30 28.71
CA LYS A 382 -60.59 -13.73 27.40
C LYS A 382 -59.44 -12.81 27.01
N ASP A 383 -58.78 -13.12 25.89
CA ASP A 383 -57.76 -12.25 25.30
C ASP A 383 -58.26 -10.81 25.30
N ALA A 384 -57.54 -9.92 26.00
CA ALA A 384 -57.83 -8.50 25.97
C ALA A 384 -57.73 -8.00 24.52
N PRO A 385 -58.63 -7.11 24.06
CA PRO A 385 -58.60 -6.62 22.70
C PRO A 385 -57.23 -5.97 22.39
N PRO A 386 -56.64 -6.23 21.21
CA PRO A 386 -55.32 -5.70 20.90
C PRO A 386 -55.39 -4.18 20.68
N LEU A 387 -54.42 -3.46 21.25
CA LEU A 387 -54.24 -2.01 21.16
C LEU A 387 -54.28 -1.51 19.70
N ASP A 388 -55.35 -0.79 19.33
CA ASP A 388 -55.54 -0.16 18.00
C ASP A 388 -54.96 1.25 18.02
N VAL A 389 -53.66 1.37 17.71
CA VAL A 389 -52.99 2.67 17.55
C VAL A 389 -52.77 2.93 16.07
N SER A 390 -53.22 4.08 15.58
CA SER A 390 -52.94 4.56 14.23
C SER A 390 -52.52 6.03 14.23
N ILE A 391 -51.56 6.37 13.36
CA ILE A 391 -51.05 7.72 13.19
C ILE A 391 -51.04 8.03 11.68
N ARG A 392 -51.84 9.01 11.25
CA ARG A 392 -51.92 9.38 9.83
C ARG A 392 -50.64 10.06 9.35
N HIS A 393 -50.12 11.01 10.13
CA HIS A 393 -48.84 11.68 9.87
C HIS A 393 -48.08 11.90 11.18
N LEU A 394 -46.79 11.59 11.19
CA LEU A 394 -45.85 11.94 12.25
C LEU A 394 -44.63 12.62 11.63
N ALA A 395 -44.22 13.74 12.24
CA ALA A 395 -43.05 14.51 11.86
C ALA A 395 -42.13 14.76 13.07
N ILE A 396 -40.83 14.60 12.87
CA ILE A 396 -39.79 15.12 13.75
C ILE A 396 -38.99 16.13 12.93
N GLU A 397 -38.84 17.35 13.44
CA GLU A 397 -38.26 18.48 12.71
C GLU A 397 -37.00 19.00 13.41
N ASP A 398 -35.90 19.10 12.65
CA ASP A 398 -34.65 19.76 13.03
C ASP A 398 -34.11 19.35 14.42
N GLY A 399 -34.05 18.04 14.65
CA GLY A 399 -33.57 17.46 15.89
C GLY A 399 -32.05 17.38 16.02
N ARG A 400 -31.60 17.23 17.26
CA ARG A 400 -30.23 16.96 17.68
C ARG A 400 -30.21 15.66 18.50
N ILE A 401 -29.27 14.77 18.22
CA ILE A 401 -29.02 13.59 19.06
C ILE A 401 -27.55 13.54 19.43
N ALA A 402 -27.25 13.69 20.72
CA ALA A 402 -25.91 13.54 21.27
C ALA A 402 -25.70 12.08 21.71
N LEU A 403 -24.73 11.41 21.09
CA LEU A 403 -24.33 10.04 21.38
C LEU A 403 -23.02 10.04 22.19
N ASP A 404 -22.99 9.34 23.33
CA ASP A 404 -21.77 9.07 24.12
C ASP A 404 -21.67 7.56 24.40
N ASP A 405 -20.83 6.86 23.65
CA ASP A 405 -20.57 5.43 23.83
C ASP A 405 -19.34 5.21 24.73
N GLN A 406 -19.59 4.72 25.94
CA GLN A 406 -18.61 4.41 26.97
C GLN A 406 -18.33 2.90 27.09
N LEU A 407 -18.77 2.08 26.12
CA LEU A 407 -18.49 0.64 26.06
C LEU A 407 -16.99 0.36 25.86
N LEU A 408 -16.31 1.21 25.11
CA LEU A 408 -14.88 1.14 24.84
C LEU A 408 -14.08 1.98 25.85
N LYS A 409 -12.83 1.61 26.11
CA LYS A 409 -11.92 2.39 26.99
C LYS A 409 -11.73 3.83 26.51
N GLN A 410 -11.67 4.02 25.19
CA GLN A 410 -11.76 5.33 24.56
C GLN A 410 -13.23 5.60 24.25
N ARG A 411 -13.82 6.58 24.95
CA ARG A 411 -15.20 7.00 24.70
C ARG A 411 -15.36 7.50 23.26
N VAL A 412 -16.50 7.19 22.65
CA VAL A 412 -16.85 7.68 21.31
C VAL A 412 -18.01 8.65 21.44
N GLN A 413 -17.78 9.89 21.03
CA GLN A 413 -18.80 10.94 21.03
C GLN A 413 -19.12 11.34 19.60
N ALA A 414 -20.41 11.42 19.28
CA ALA A 414 -20.90 11.82 17.98
C ALA A 414 -22.23 12.56 18.13
N THR A 415 -22.45 13.56 17.28
CA THR A 415 -23.69 14.33 17.24
C THR A 415 -24.36 14.16 15.90
N LEU A 416 -25.63 13.76 15.94
CA LEU A 416 -26.55 13.83 14.81
C LEU A 416 -27.25 15.20 14.82
N THR A 417 -27.29 15.88 13.68
CA THR A 417 -27.88 17.22 13.54
C THR A 417 -28.81 17.29 12.32
N GLY A 418 -29.82 18.15 12.40
CA GLY A 418 -30.89 18.19 11.40
C GLY A 418 -31.65 16.86 11.33
N PHE A 419 -31.79 16.17 12.47
CA PHE A 419 -32.47 14.89 12.58
C PHE A 419 -33.95 15.08 12.28
N GLY A 420 -34.36 14.67 11.09
CA GLY A 420 -35.73 14.74 10.61
C GLY A 420 -36.30 13.35 10.37
N VAL A 421 -37.55 13.12 10.78
CA VAL A 421 -38.26 11.86 10.51
C VAL A 421 -39.66 12.18 10.02
N THR A 422 -40.13 11.44 9.02
CA THR A 422 -41.54 11.40 8.63
C THR A 422 -42.06 9.97 8.70
N LEU A 423 -43.30 9.78 9.12
CA LEU A 423 -43.98 8.48 9.16
C LEU A 423 -45.46 8.68 8.81
N ASP A 424 -45.89 8.11 7.70
CA ASP A 424 -47.24 8.28 7.15
C ASP A 424 -48.00 6.94 7.15
N GLY A 425 -49.23 6.96 7.67
CA GLY A 425 -50.14 5.81 7.66
C GLY A 425 -49.75 4.66 8.62
N PHE A 426 -49.13 4.97 9.76
CA PHE A 426 -48.79 3.95 10.77
C PHE A 426 -50.04 3.35 11.41
N SER A 427 -50.04 2.03 11.61
CA SER A 427 -51.05 1.30 12.39
C SER A 427 -50.47 0.03 12.99
N THR A 428 -50.93 -0.32 14.20
CA THR A 428 -50.60 -1.60 14.85
C THR A 428 -51.31 -2.80 14.23
N LEU A 429 -52.51 -2.60 13.66
CA LEU A 429 -53.38 -3.68 13.18
C LEU A 429 -53.51 -3.74 11.65
N ALA A 430 -53.27 -2.65 10.93
CA ALA A 430 -53.42 -2.63 9.48
C ALA A 430 -52.34 -3.44 8.75
N LYS A 431 -52.73 -4.06 7.63
CA LYS A 431 -51.82 -4.77 6.71
C LYS A 431 -51.21 -3.84 5.65
N THR A 432 -51.67 -2.59 5.56
CA THR A 432 -51.09 -1.59 4.66
C THR A 432 -49.77 -1.08 5.25
N PRO A 433 -48.67 -1.08 4.49
CA PRO A 433 -47.40 -0.54 4.96
C PRO A 433 -47.48 0.96 5.19
N ALA A 434 -46.95 1.41 6.33
CA ALA A 434 -46.65 2.80 6.58
C ALA A 434 -45.35 3.19 5.86
N THR A 435 -45.29 4.36 5.24
CA THR A 435 -44.06 4.88 4.62
C THR A 435 -43.31 5.75 5.62
N TYR A 436 -41.99 5.66 5.64
CA TYR A 436 -41.17 6.51 6.50
C TYR A 436 -39.94 7.06 5.78
N THR A 437 -39.48 8.23 6.23
CA THR A 437 -38.15 8.75 5.90
C THR A 437 -37.42 9.19 7.16
N LEU A 438 -36.09 9.12 7.14
CA LEU A 438 -35.20 9.66 8.15
C LEU A 438 -34.07 10.39 7.44
N LYS A 439 -33.70 11.57 7.92
CA LYS A 439 -32.55 12.35 7.43
C LYS A 439 -31.75 12.89 8.61
N THR A 440 -30.43 12.87 8.50
CA THR A 440 -29.53 13.48 9.50
C THR A 440 -28.14 13.74 8.92
N ALA A 441 -27.47 14.78 9.40
CA ALA A 441 -26.04 14.98 9.20
C ALA A 441 -25.24 14.49 10.43
N PHE A 442 -23.96 14.18 10.23
CA PHE A 442 -23.01 13.86 11.30
C PHE A 442 -22.07 15.05 11.55
N ASP A 443 -21.81 15.37 12.81
CA ASP A 443 -20.89 16.46 13.22
C ASP A 443 -19.46 16.31 12.69
N HIS A 444 -18.98 15.08 12.51
CA HIS A 444 -17.67 14.78 11.92
C HIS A 444 -17.67 14.69 10.39
N GLY A 445 -18.79 14.97 9.72
CA GLY A 445 -18.93 15.00 8.28
C GLY A 445 -19.67 13.80 7.68
N GLY A 446 -20.49 14.10 6.67
CA GLY A 446 -21.35 13.16 5.97
C GLY A 446 -22.83 13.27 6.36
N ALA A 447 -23.70 12.56 5.64
CA ALA A 447 -25.14 12.53 5.87
C ALA A 447 -25.72 11.12 5.69
N LEU A 448 -26.83 10.84 6.38
CA LEU A 448 -27.61 9.62 6.31
C LEU A 448 -29.05 9.97 5.89
N ASP A 449 -29.48 9.40 4.76
CA ASP A 449 -30.85 9.40 4.28
C ASP A 449 -31.38 7.96 4.32
N VAL A 450 -32.49 7.71 5.01
CA VAL A 450 -33.20 6.42 4.97
C VAL A 450 -34.62 6.67 4.49
N SER A 451 -35.11 5.80 3.62
CA SER A 451 -36.52 5.81 3.17
C SER A 451 -37.01 4.38 3.06
N GLY A 452 -38.26 4.10 3.43
CA GLY A 452 -38.70 2.73 3.55
C GLY A 452 -40.17 2.56 3.86
N ARG A 453 -40.54 1.32 4.12
CA ARG A 453 -41.88 0.92 4.55
C ARG A 453 -41.82 0.01 5.76
N VAL A 454 -42.85 0.08 6.61
CA VAL A 454 -42.97 -0.77 7.80
C VAL A 454 -44.41 -1.24 7.97
N THR A 455 -44.60 -2.54 8.27
CA THR A 455 -45.91 -3.14 8.54
C THR A 455 -45.84 -3.92 9.84
N LEU A 456 -46.29 -3.33 10.95
CA LEU A 456 -46.13 -3.94 12.28
C LEU A 456 -46.94 -5.25 12.41
N ALA A 457 -48.16 -5.28 11.86
CA ALA A 457 -49.00 -6.49 11.82
C ALA A 457 -48.37 -7.66 11.04
N ALA A 458 -47.54 -7.37 10.03
CA ALA A 458 -46.81 -8.38 9.25
C ALA A 458 -45.39 -8.65 9.78
N ARG A 459 -44.90 -7.86 10.74
CA ARG A 459 -43.54 -7.91 11.31
C ARG A 459 -42.42 -7.77 10.26
N GLN A 460 -42.64 -6.87 9.31
CA GLN A 460 -41.76 -6.64 8.16
C GLN A 460 -41.45 -5.15 7.97
N ALA A 461 -40.23 -4.86 7.50
CA ALA A 461 -39.83 -3.54 7.02
C ALA A 461 -38.87 -3.64 5.82
N ASP A 462 -38.97 -2.67 4.92
CA ASP A 462 -37.97 -2.38 3.89
C ASP A 462 -37.36 -0.99 4.11
N ALA A 463 -36.06 -0.84 3.81
CA ALA A 463 -35.29 0.37 4.03
C ALA A 463 -34.24 0.54 2.93
N LYS A 464 -34.33 1.61 2.14
CA LYS A 464 -33.23 2.11 1.31
C LYS A 464 -32.39 3.08 2.14
N ILE A 465 -31.20 2.64 2.51
CA ILE A 465 -30.20 3.40 3.27
C ILE A 465 -29.22 4.05 2.29
N GLY A 466 -29.15 5.39 2.29
CA GLY A 466 -28.14 6.19 1.62
C GLY A 466 -27.21 6.84 2.65
N LEU A 467 -25.93 6.50 2.60
CA LEU A 467 -24.88 7.13 3.41
C LEU A 467 -23.96 7.90 2.47
N ASN A 468 -23.80 9.20 2.72
CA ASN A 468 -23.06 10.11 1.86
C ASN A 468 -21.82 10.65 2.58
N ALA A 469 -20.64 10.31 2.07
CA ALA A 469 -19.34 10.85 2.49
C ALA A 469 -19.07 10.84 4.02
N PHE A 470 -19.52 9.79 4.72
CA PHE A 470 -19.31 9.63 6.16
C PHE A 470 -17.83 9.50 6.50
N ALA A 471 -17.31 10.35 7.39
CA ALA A 471 -15.90 10.34 7.75
C ALA A 471 -15.50 9.04 8.51
N LEU A 472 -14.44 8.38 8.07
CA LEU A 472 -13.96 7.14 8.70
C LEU A 472 -13.18 7.32 10.03
N PRO A 473 -12.37 8.36 10.26
CA PRO A 473 -11.56 8.48 11.49
C PRO A 473 -12.32 8.38 12.82
N PRO A 474 -13.57 8.88 12.97
CA PRO A 474 -14.39 8.66 14.18
C PRO A 474 -14.64 7.18 14.53
N LEU A 475 -14.59 6.27 13.55
CA LEU A 475 -14.76 4.83 13.80
C LEU A 475 -13.50 4.14 14.33
N GLN A 476 -12.35 4.82 14.41
CA GLN A 476 -11.09 4.21 14.83
C GLN A 476 -11.19 3.40 16.14
N PRO A 477 -11.89 3.84 17.21
CA PRO A 477 -11.99 3.06 18.44
C PRO A 477 -12.64 1.69 18.24
N TYR A 478 -13.60 1.56 17.31
CA TYR A 478 -14.22 0.28 16.96
C TYR A 478 -13.32 -0.57 16.03
N LEU A 479 -12.53 0.08 15.16
CA LEU A 479 -11.63 -0.60 14.22
C LEU A 479 -10.35 -1.13 14.90
N SER A 480 -9.89 -0.53 16.00
CA SER A 480 -8.68 -0.95 16.74
C SER A 480 -8.72 -2.39 17.27
N ASN A 481 -9.91 -3.00 17.39
CA ASN A 481 -10.06 -4.42 17.75
C ASN A 481 -9.91 -5.36 16.53
N LEU A 482 -10.03 -4.84 15.30
CA LEU A 482 -10.00 -5.60 14.05
C LEU A 482 -8.68 -5.45 13.29
N MET A 483 -7.99 -4.32 13.46
CA MET A 483 -6.71 -4.03 12.81
C MET A 483 -5.81 -3.19 13.71
N ALA A 484 -4.50 -3.44 13.66
CA ALA A 484 -3.49 -2.60 14.30
C ALA A 484 -3.17 -1.30 13.51
N ALA A 485 -3.81 -1.09 12.35
CA ALA A 485 -3.70 0.13 11.57
C ALA A 485 -4.61 1.26 12.10
N ARG A 486 -4.16 2.51 11.93
CA ARG A 486 -4.96 3.71 12.20
C ARG A 486 -5.46 4.33 10.89
N VAL A 487 -6.78 4.49 10.76
CA VAL A 487 -7.39 5.29 9.70
C VAL A 487 -7.14 6.77 10.00
N THR A 488 -6.36 7.44 9.14
CA THR A 488 -6.05 8.87 9.30
C THR A 488 -6.89 9.77 8.40
N SER A 489 -7.35 9.25 7.26
CA SER A 489 -8.27 9.93 6.34
C SER A 489 -9.19 8.92 5.66
N GLY A 490 -10.29 9.43 5.11
CA GLY A 490 -11.15 8.72 4.16
C GLY A 490 -12.63 8.87 4.46
N THR A 491 -13.47 8.67 3.43
CA THR A 491 -14.93 8.73 3.55
C THR A 491 -15.59 7.45 3.04
N LEU A 492 -16.70 7.07 3.67
CA LEU A 492 -17.58 5.98 3.30
C LEU A 492 -18.86 6.53 2.65
N GLY A 493 -19.17 6.03 1.46
CA GLY A 493 -20.49 6.15 0.84
C GLY A 493 -21.17 4.78 0.75
N ALA A 494 -22.49 4.72 0.87
CA ALA A 494 -23.25 3.49 0.66
C ALA A 494 -24.65 3.78 0.12
N THR A 495 -25.18 2.89 -0.71
CA THR A 495 -26.60 2.83 -1.08
C THR A 495 -27.05 1.38 -0.99
N LEU A 496 -27.77 1.05 0.07
CA LEU A 496 -28.12 -0.32 0.46
C LEU A 496 -29.64 -0.45 0.63
N PRO A 497 -30.33 -1.25 -0.21
CA PRO A 497 -31.68 -1.71 0.12
C PRO A 497 -31.58 -2.86 1.12
N VAL A 498 -32.26 -2.74 2.24
CA VAL A 498 -32.32 -3.72 3.33
C VAL A 498 -33.78 -4.11 3.55
N SER A 499 -34.04 -5.40 3.73
CA SER A 499 -35.33 -5.93 4.17
C SER A 499 -35.15 -6.71 5.46
N VAL A 500 -36.05 -6.52 6.42
CA VAL A 500 -36.08 -7.17 7.73
C VAL A 500 -37.42 -7.85 7.91
N ASP A 501 -37.41 -9.09 8.40
CA ASP A 501 -38.59 -9.92 8.60
C ASP A 501 -38.50 -10.59 9.97
N TRP A 502 -38.87 -9.84 11.01
CA TRP A 502 -38.86 -10.31 12.40
C TRP A 502 -40.10 -11.14 12.77
N SER A 503 -40.84 -11.63 11.77
CA SER A 503 -41.67 -12.83 11.94
C SER A 503 -40.80 -14.09 12.06
N LYS A 504 -39.58 -14.09 11.50
CA LYS A 504 -38.62 -15.18 11.57
C LYS A 504 -37.76 -15.10 12.84
N PRO A 505 -37.39 -16.25 13.44
CA PRO A 505 -36.62 -16.27 14.70
C PRO A 505 -35.18 -15.74 14.58
N ASP A 506 -34.66 -15.59 13.35
CA ASP A 506 -33.34 -15.02 13.02
C ASP A 506 -33.42 -13.53 12.60
N GLY A 507 -34.62 -12.92 12.58
CA GLY A 507 -34.86 -11.56 12.12
C GLY A 507 -34.87 -11.36 10.60
N GLY A 508 -34.57 -12.40 9.81
CA GLY A 508 -34.73 -12.40 8.35
C GLY A 508 -33.98 -11.31 7.58
N VAL A 509 -32.87 -10.77 8.11
CA VAL A 509 -32.18 -9.61 7.53
C VAL A 509 -31.48 -9.95 6.21
N GLN A 510 -31.89 -9.27 5.14
CA GLN A 510 -31.27 -9.35 3.81
C GLN A 510 -30.94 -7.95 3.28
N VAL A 511 -29.77 -7.82 2.67
CA VAL A 511 -29.36 -6.66 1.86
C VAL A 511 -29.48 -7.06 0.40
N GLY A 512 -30.20 -6.27 -0.39
CA GLY A 512 -30.35 -6.47 -1.84
C GLY A 512 -29.21 -5.84 -2.65
N ALA A 513 -29.46 -5.65 -3.94
CA ALA A 513 -28.48 -5.06 -4.85
C ALA A 513 -28.17 -3.61 -4.48
N GLY A 514 -26.90 -3.29 -4.24
CA GLY A 514 -26.47 -2.01 -3.69
C GLY A 514 -25.01 -1.68 -3.97
N GLU A 515 -24.55 -0.55 -3.44
CA GLU A 515 -23.18 -0.06 -3.64
C GLU A 515 -22.56 0.41 -2.33
N VAL A 516 -21.27 0.14 -2.14
CA VAL A 516 -20.43 0.72 -1.08
C VAL A 516 -19.20 1.33 -1.71
N ARG A 517 -18.84 2.54 -1.30
CA ARG A 517 -17.71 3.31 -1.83
C ARG A 517 -16.81 3.80 -0.70
N LEU A 518 -15.51 3.74 -0.91
CA LEU A 518 -14.47 4.29 -0.04
C LEU A 518 -13.64 5.29 -0.85
N ASP A 519 -13.38 6.47 -0.31
CA ASP A 519 -12.57 7.53 -0.95
C ASP A 519 -11.41 7.96 -0.05
N ALA A 520 -10.28 8.32 -0.67
CA ALA A 520 -9.13 8.98 -0.05
C ALA A 520 -8.69 8.33 1.28
N VAL A 521 -8.75 7.00 1.35
CA VAL A 521 -8.46 6.25 2.57
C VAL A 521 -6.95 6.18 2.76
N THR A 522 -6.49 6.61 3.93
CA THR A 522 -5.10 6.44 4.36
C THR A 522 -5.07 5.61 5.63
N LEU A 523 -4.37 4.48 5.58
CA LEU A 523 -4.10 3.61 6.72
C LEU A 523 -2.66 3.83 7.16
N ALA A 524 -2.47 4.45 8.32
CA ALA A 524 -1.17 4.62 8.94
C ALA A 524 -0.87 3.41 9.86
N PRO A 525 0.31 2.77 9.74
CA PRO A 525 0.75 1.78 10.70
C PRO A 525 0.95 2.40 12.09
N THR A 526 0.72 1.61 13.14
CA THR A 526 1.09 1.97 14.53
C THR A 526 2.58 1.81 14.81
N ALA A 527 3.26 0.93 14.06
CA ALA A 527 4.72 0.76 14.12
C ALA A 527 5.45 1.89 13.38
N GLN A 528 6.48 2.46 14.02
CA GLN A 528 7.32 3.50 13.41
C GLN A 528 8.13 2.97 12.22
N GLY A 529 8.31 3.80 11.19
CA GLY A 529 9.15 3.50 10.02
C GLY A 529 8.47 2.71 8.90
N VAL A 530 7.21 2.28 9.07
CA VAL A 530 6.43 1.61 8.01
C VAL A 530 5.63 2.66 7.22
N ALA A 531 5.56 2.51 5.89
CA ALA A 531 4.86 3.45 5.02
C ALA A 531 3.32 3.32 5.16
N PRO A 532 2.56 4.42 5.00
CA PRO A 532 1.10 4.38 5.04
C PRO A 532 0.53 3.82 3.73
N VAL A 533 -0.45 2.92 3.83
CA VAL A 533 -1.22 2.45 2.67
C VAL A 533 -2.21 3.54 2.27
N LYS A 534 -2.24 3.88 0.98
CA LYS A 534 -3.16 4.89 0.43
C LYS A 534 -4.06 4.28 -0.64
N LEU A 535 -5.31 4.70 -0.67
CA LEU A 535 -6.32 4.27 -1.61
C LEU A 535 -7.08 5.50 -2.10
N ALA A 536 -7.01 5.81 -3.41
CA ALA A 536 -7.74 6.92 -3.98
C ALA A 536 -9.26 6.66 -3.96
N SER A 537 -9.69 5.49 -4.46
CA SER A 537 -11.08 5.05 -4.36
C SER A 537 -11.23 3.53 -4.44
N ALA A 538 -12.16 2.96 -3.68
CA ALA A 538 -12.69 1.62 -3.94
C ALA A 538 -14.22 1.63 -4.00
N GLN A 539 -14.81 0.81 -4.87
CA GLN A 539 -16.26 0.65 -5.05
C GLN A 539 -16.61 -0.83 -5.08
N ALA A 540 -17.54 -1.26 -4.23
CA ALA A 540 -18.09 -2.61 -4.21
C ALA A 540 -19.56 -2.56 -4.62
N LYS A 541 -19.91 -3.29 -5.69
CA LYS A 541 -21.29 -3.55 -6.10
C LYS A 541 -21.74 -4.85 -5.46
N ILE A 542 -22.69 -4.74 -4.55
CA ILE A 542 -23.29 -5.86 -3.80
C ILE A 542 -24.45 -6.39 -4.63
N ALA A 543 -24.52 -7.70 -4.83
CA ALA A 543 -25.67 -8.36 -5.47
C ALA A 543 -26.71 -8.77 -4.40
N LYS A 544 -26.27 -9.43 -3.34
CA LYS A 544 -27.07 -9.79 -2.16
C LYS A 544 -26.17 -10.08 -0.95
N VAL A 545 -26.58 -9.67 0.25
CA VAL A 545 -26.06 -10.23 1.51
C VAL A 545 -27.22 -10.82 2.31
N ASP A 546 -27.09 -12.06 2.74
CA ASP A 546 -28.05 -12.75 3.60
C ASP A 546 -27.40 -13.00 4.96
N VAL A 547 -27.83 -12.24 5.98
CA VAL A 547 -27.18 -12.23 7.29
C VAL A 547 -27.50 -13.50 8.08
N ALA A 548 -28.71 -14.04 7.92
CA ALA A 548 -29.12 -15.30 8.52
C ALA A 548 -28.37 -16.49 7.91
N ALA A 549 -28.28 -16.55 6.58
CA ALA A 549 -27.54 -17.60 5.87
C ALA A 549 -26.01 -17.42 5.89
N ARG A 550 -25.50 -16.27 6.40
CA ARG A 550 -24.08 -15.86 6.40
C ARG A 550 -23.44 -15.95 5.01
N GLN A 551 -24.14 -15.44 4.00
CA GLN A 551 -23.70 -15.45 2.61
C GLN A 551 -23.62 -14.03 2.05
N ALA A 552 -22.51 -13.70 1.38
CA ALA A 552 -22.30 -12.41 0.72
C ALA A 552 -21.94 -12.59 -0.76
N SER A 553 -22.71 -12.00 -1.66
CA SER A 553 -22.48 -12.01 -3.10
C SER A 553 -22.29 -10.58 -3.61
N LEU A 554 -21.16 -10.33 -4.26
CA LEU A 554 -20.78 -9.06 -4.85
C LEU A 554 -20.58 -9.25 -6.36
N ASP A 555 -21.14 -8.36 -7.18
CA ASP A 555 -20.93 -8.38 -8.63
C ASP A 555 -19.50 -7.97 -8.98
N SER A 556 -19.01 -6.88 -8.38
CA SER A 556 -17.67 -6.37 -8.64
C SER A 556 -17.08 -5.58 -7.47
N VAL A 557 -15.78 -5.70 -7.25
CA VAL A 557 -14.98 -4.78 -6.43
C VAL A 557 -13.98 -4.08 -7.34
N GLN A 558 -14.04 -2.76 -7.43
CA GLN A 558 -13.14 -1.90 -8.20
C GLN A 558 -12.26 -1.11 -7.23
N VAL A 559 -10.96 -1.06 -7.48
CA VAL A 559 -9.95 -0.43 -6.63
C VAL A 559 -9.07 0.42 -7.54
N SER A 560 -8.96 1.72 -7.27
CA SER A 560 -8.16 2.65 -8.08
C SER A 560 -7.19 3.45 -7.21
N GLY A 561 -5.97 3.64 -7.70
CA GLY A 561 -4.94 4.42 -7.01
C GLY A 561 -4.52 3.82 -5.66
N LEU A 562 -4.43 2.49 -5.59
CA LEU A 562 -3.88 1.77 -4.43
C LEU A 562 -2.35 1.90 -4.43
N ALA A 563 -1.79 2.57 -3.43
CA ALA A 563 -0.35 2.69 -3.22
C ALA A 563 0.09 1.88 -1.99
N LEU A 564 1.05 0.98 -2.22
CA LEU A 564 1.64 0.07 -1.25
C LEU A 564 3.17 0.19 -1.29
N ASP A 565 3.80 0.18 -0.13
CA ASP A 565 5.25 0.02 0.00
C ASP A 565 5.50 -1.10 1.01
N ALA A 566 6.15 -2.18 0.57
CA ALA A 566 6.41 -3.37 1.36
C ALA A 566 7.91 -3.59 1.55
N THR A 567 8.33 -3.75 2.81
CA THR A 567 9.71 -4.05 3.18
C THR A 567 9.79 -5.46 3.77
N ARG A 568 10.57 -6.33 3.12
CA ARG A 568 11.01 -7.59 3.69
C ARG A 568 12.27 -7.34 4.51
N ARG A 569 12.14 -7.40 5.84
CA ARG A 569 13.21 -7.12 6.79
C ARG A 569 14.24 -8.25 6.85
N LYS A 570 15.35 -8.00 7.54
CA LYS A 570 16.46 -8.95 7.76
C LYS A 570 16.06 -10.28 8.43
N ASP A 571 14.98 -10.29 9.21
CA ASP A 571 14.41 -11.51 9.82
C ASP A 571 13.48 -12.29 8.87
N GLY A 572 13.28 -11.79 7.65
CA GLY A 572 12.37 -12.34 6.65
C GLY A 572 10.91 -11.88 6.80
N SER A 573 10.56 -11.09 7.82
CA SER A 573 9.21 -10.55 8.03
C SER A 573 8.86 -9.48 6.99
N ILE A 574 7.57 -9.40 6.63
CA ILE A 574 7.04 -8.30 5.82
C ILE A 574 6.44 -7.24 6.75
N ASP A 575 6.81 -5.98 6.57
CA ASP A 575 6.33 -4.86 7.39
C ASP A 575 4.81 -4.65 7.34
N LEU A 576 4.19 -4.74 6.15
CA LEU A 576 2.74 -4.64 5.97
C LEU A 576 1.93 -5.69 6.73
N ALA A 577 2.53 -6.83 7.13
CA ALA A 577 1.85 -7.81 7.97
C ALA A 577 1.48 -7.24 9.35
N SER A 578 2.20 -6.21 9.83
CA SER A 578 1.86 -5.50 11.08
C SER A 578 0.54 -4.73 11.02
N LEU A 579 -0.03 -4.48 9.84
CA LEU A 579 -1.35 -3.85 9.69
C LEU A 579 -2.50 -4.83 9.99
N ALA A 580 -2.27 -6.13 9.82
CA ALA A 580 -3.30 -7.17 9.77
C ALA A 580 -3.46 -8.00 11.06
N GLY A 581 -2.74 -7.65 12.13
CA GLY A 581 -2.86 -8.30 13.43
C GLY A 581 -3.98 -7.67 14.29
N PRO A 582 -4.72 -8.47 15.09
CA PRO A 582 -5.46 -7.92 16.22
C PRO A 582 -4.45 -7.31 17.22
N HIS A 583 -4.82 -6.18 17.82
CA HIS A 583 -3.96 -5.53 18.81
C HIS A 583 -3.72 -6.46 20.01
N GLU A 584 -2.48 -6.49 20.53
CA GLU A 584 -2.11 -7.28 21.70
C GLU A 584 -3.13 -7.12 22.84
N ALA A 585 -3.63 -8.24 23.36
CA ALA A 585 -4.92 -8.34 24.02
C ALA A 585 -5.11 -7.36 25.19
N ALA A 586 -5.74 -6.22 24.92
CA ALA A 586 -6.35 -5.41 25.95
C ALA A 586 -7.38 -6.27 26.69
N PRO A 587 -7.41 -6.26 28.04
CA PRO A 587 -8.39 -7.06 28.78
C PRO A 587 -9.80 -6.58 28.40
N GLU A 588 -10.52 -7.45 27.71
CA GLU A 588 -11.86 -7.17 27.20
C GLU A 588 -12.86 -6.94 28.34
N PRO A 589 -13.83 -6.01 28.17
CA PRO A 589 -14.98 -5.92 29.05
C PRO A 589 -15.72 -7.26 29.17
N THR A 590 -16.22 -7.57 30.37
CA THR A 590 -16.93 -8.83 30.65
C THR A 590 -18.19 -9.05 29.77
N ALA A 591 -18.69 -7.98 29.13
CA ALA A 591 -19.80 -8.01 28.18
C ALA A 591 -19.40 -8.60 26.81
N THR A 592 -18.27 -8.18 26.19
CA THR A 592 -17.83 -8.75 24.90
C THR A 592 -17.48 -10.22 25.03
N ARG A 593 -16.92 -10.64 26.16
CA ARG A 593 -16.65 -12.06 26.47
C ARG A 593 -17.92 -12.94 26.50
N LYS A 594 -19.10 -12.38 26.83
CA LYS A 594 -20.38 -13.12 26.72
C LYS A 594 -20.89 -13.18 25.29
N ILE A 595 -20.64 -12.14 24.48
CA ILE A 595 -21.05 -12.09 23.07
C ILE A 595 -20.17 -13.06 22.25
N GLN A 596 -18.84 -12.98 22.37
CA GLN A 596 -17.91 -13.91 21.70
C GLN A 596 -18.22 -15.37 22.01
N LYS A 597 -18.44 -15.71 23.29
CA LYS A 597 -18.76 -17.09 23.70
C LYS A 597 -20.15 -17.58 23.27
N ALA A 598 -21.03 -16.69 22.83
CA ALA A 598 -22.27 -17.02 22.13
C ALA A 598 -22.09 -17.08 20.60
N GLN A 599 -21.03 -16.46 20.08
CA GLN A 599 -20.75 -16.31 18.65
C GLN A 599 -19.88 -17.45 18.09
N GLU A 600 -19.15 -18.18 18.94
CA GLU A 600 -18.42 -19.42 18.62
C GLU A 600 -19.32 -20.57 18.09
N ALA A 601 -20.65 -20.45 18.18
CA ALA A 601 -21.60 -21.53 17.88
C ALA A 601 -22.25 -21.48 16.47
N GLY A 602 -21.84 -20.57 15.58
CA GLY A 602 -22.47 -20.41 14.25
C GLY A 602 -21.54 -20.66 13.06
N PRO A 603 -22.09 -20.99 11.86
CA PRO A 603 -21.30 -21.34 10.68
C PRO A 603 -20.44 -20.18 10.15
N ALA A 604 -19.39 -20.49 9.39
CA ALA A 604 -18.55 -19.48 8.77
C ALA A 604 -19.32 -18.64 7.72
N TRP A 605 -18.79 -17.45 7.40
CA TRP A 605 -19.30 -16.66 6.27
C TRP A 605 -18.76 -17.21 4.96
N HIS A 606 -19.65 -17.44 3.99
CA HIS A 606 -19.30 -17.75 2.61
C HIS A 606 -19.44 -16.49 1.74
N TYR A 607 -18.53 -16.29 0.79
CA TYR A 607 -18.53 -15.11 -0.07
C TYR A 607 -18.14 -15.41 -1.52
N GLN A 608 -18.77 -14.68 -2.45
CA GLN A 608 -18.44 -14.72 -3.87
C GLN A 608 -18.38 -13.29 -4.43
N ILE A 609 -17.33 -13.01 -5.21
CA ILE A 609 -17.08 -11.74 -5.90
C ILE A 609 -16.90 -12.04 -7.39
N GLY A 610 -17.82 -11.54 -8.22
CA GLY A 610 -17.83 -11.80 -9.66
C GLY A 610 -16.57 -11.32 -10.37
N GLN A 611 -16.10 -10.12 -10.01
CA GLN A 611 -14.85 -9.53 -10.51
C GLN A 611 -14.17 -8.64 -9.47
N ILE A 612 -12.85 -8.74 -9.32
CA ILE A 612 -12.00 -7.77 -8.62
C ILE A 612 -11.14 -7.07 -9.69
N ALA A 613 -11.27 -5.75 -9.82
CA ALA A 613 -10.48 -4.93 -10.72
C ALA A 613 -9.63 -3.95 -9.90
N VAL A 614 -8.32 -3.95 -10.13
CA VAL A 614 -7.36 -3.02 -9.55
C VAL A 614 -6.74 -2.22 -10.69
N GLU A 615 -6.81 -0.89 -10.62
CA GLU A 615 -6.33 0.02 -11.65
C GLU A 615 -5.43 1.11 -11.07
N ASN A 616 -4.46 1.58 -11.87
CA ASN A 616 -3.54 2.66 -11.49
C ASN A 616 -2.85 2.44 -10.13
N ALA A 617 -2.64 1.18 -9.73
CA ALA A 617 -1.97 0.86 -8.48
C ALA A 617 -0.45 1.01 -8.61
N SER A 618 0.22 1.20 -7.48
CA SER A 618 1.67 1.24 -7.37
C SER A 618 2.14 0.42 -6.17
N ALA A 619 3.14 -0.44 -6.38
CA ALA A 619 3.76 -1.21 -5.31
C ALA A 619 5.28 -1.03 -5.30
N GLY A 620 5.82 -0.45 -4.22
CA GLY A 620 7.23 -0.55 -3.89
C GLY A 620 7.50 -1.85 -3.13
N PHE A 621 8.58 -2.55 -3.46
CA PHE A 621 9.07 -3.69 -2.69
C PHE A 621 10.56 -3.53 -2.41
N THR A 622 10.96 -3.62 -1.14
CA THR A 622 12.35 -3.59 -0.70
C THR A 622 12.69 -4.87 0.06
N ASP A 623 13.67 -5.65 -0.42
CA ASP A 623 14.20 -6.82 0.29
C ASP A 623 15.52 -6.46 0.97
N GLU A 624 15.51 -6.41 2.30
CA GLU A 624 16.67 -6.14 3.15
C GLU A 624 17.33 -7.40 3.71
N THR A 625 16.91 -8.60 3.30
CA THR A 625 17.55 -9.86 3.74
C THR A 625 18.98 -10.03 3.19
N LEU A 626 19.33 -9.29 2.15
CA LEU A 626 20.64 -9.30 1.49
C LEU A 626 21.53 -8.14 1.94
N ALA A 627 22.85 -8.28 1.75
CA ALA A 627 23.82 -7.22 2.06
C ALA A 627 23.64 -5.96 1.20
N ARG A 628 23.14 -6.11 -0.04
CA ARG A 628 22.69 -5.02 -0.91
C ARG A 628 21.16 -5.13 -1.03
N PRO A 629 20.36 -4.20 -0.47
CA PRO A 629 18.90 -4.31 -0.54
C PRO A 629 18.39 -4.23 -1.98
N VAL A 630 17.49 -5.13 -2.36
CA VAL A 630 16.83 -5.13 -3.68
C VAL A 630 15.62 -4.22 -3.60
N LYS A 631 15.55 -3.22 -4.49
CA LYS A 631 14.42 -2.30 -4.59
C LYS A 631 13.73 -2.46 -5.93
N LEU A 632 12.46 -2.84 -5.89
CA LEU A 632 11.57 -2.96 -7.04
C LEU A 632 10.48 -1.90 -6.95
N GLN A 633 10.21 -1.24 -8.08
CA GLN A 633 9.12 -0.27 -8.21
C GLN A 633 8.17 -0.75 -9.29
N ILE A 634 6.93 -1.03 -8.91
CA ILE A 634 5.90 -1.59 -9.77
C ILE A 634 4.83 -0.51 -9.99
N ALA A 635 4.88 0.20 -11.12
CA ALA A 635 3.92 1.25 -11.45
C ALA A 635 3.89 1.55 -12.96
N PRO A 636 2.70 1.59 -13.61
CA PRO A 636 1.41 1.21 -13.06
C PRO A 636 1.26 -0.32 -12.92
N LEU A 637 0.42 -0.73 -11.97
CA LEU A 637 -0.11 -2.08 -11.82
C LEU A 637 -1.62 -2.06 -12.13
N ALA A 638 -2.04 -2.96 -13.01
CA ALA A 638 -3.43 -3.29 -13.26
C ALA A 638 -3.63 -4.80 -13.06
N LEU A 639 -4.73 -5.20 -12.42
CA LEU A 639 -5.05 -6.59 -12.12
C LEU A 639 -6.57 -6.82 -12.19
N ASN A 640 -7.00 -7.87 -12.86
CA ASN A 640 -8.39 -8.29 -13.00
C ASN A 640 -8.49 -9.77 -12.61
N VAL A 641 -9.25 -10.07 -11.56
CA VAL A 641 -9.50 -11.43 -11.07
C VAL A 641 -10.99 -11.70 -11.14
N LYS A 642 -11.41 -12.79 -11.77
CA LYS A 642 -12.83 -13.17 -11.92
C LYS A 642 -13.17 -14.39 -11.08
N GLN A 643 -14.41 -14.43 -10.58
CA GLN A 643 -14.98 -15.52 -9.79
C GLN A 643 -14.20 -15.84 -8.50
N PHE A 644 -13.85 -14.79 -7.74
CA PHE A 644 -13.19 -14.95 -6.46
C PHE A 644 -14.18 -15.39 -5.36
N SER A 645 -13.82 -16.37 -4.54
CA SER A 645 -14.67 -16.89 -3.45
C SER A 645 -13.84 -17.47 -2.31
N ASP A 646 -14.48 -17.76 -1.18
CA ASP A 646 -13.86 -18.48 -0.06
C ASP A 646 -13.46 -19.92 -0.42
N ASP A 647 -14.09 -20.53 -1.43
CA ASP A 647 -13.68 -21.80 -2.02
C ASP A 647 -12.40 -21.64 -2.88
N LEU A 648 -11.25 -21.66 -2.21
CA LEU A 648 -9.91 -21.56 -2.80
C LEU A 648 -9.49 -22.77 -3.67
N THR A 649 -10.36 -23.78 -3.82
CA THR A 649 -10.11 -24.94 -4.69
C THR A 649 -10.51 -24.71 -6.14
N ARG A 650 -11.28 -23.64 -6.41
CA ARG A 650 -11.71 -23.27 -7.77
C ARG A 650 -10.62 -22.49 -8.51
N PRO A 651 -10.53 -22.63 -9.85
CA PRO A 651 -9.64 -21.82 -10.66
C PRO A 651 -10.17 -20.39 -10.80
N LEU A 652 -9.35 -19.42 -10.38
CA LEU A 652 -9.55 -17.99 -10.53
C LEU A 652 -8.96 -17.55 -11.86
N ALA A 653 -9.75 -16.92 -12.73
CA ALA A 653 -9.21 -16.33 -13.96
C ALA A 653 -8.55 -14.98 -13.64
N LEU A 654 -7.28 -14.84 -13.99
CA LEU A 654 -6.42 -13.69 -13.70
C LEU A 654 -5.91 -13.08 -15.02
N ASP A 655 -6.07 -11.77 -15.16
CA ASP A 655 -5.40 -10.94 -16.17
C ASP A 655 -4.69 -9.80 -15.43
N GLY A 656 -3.40 -9.60 -15.67
CA GLY A 656 -2.61 -8.60 -14.97
C GLY A 656 -1.55 -7.99 -15.86
N LYS A 657 -1.34 -6.67 -15.72
CA LYS A 657 -0.31 -5.93 -16.43
C LYS A 657 0.42 -5.02 -15.45
N LEU A 658 1.74 -5.11 -15.43
CA LEU A 658 2.58 -4.28 -14.58
C LEU A 658 3.78 -3.71 -15.35
N THR A 659 4.32 -2.60 -14.86
CA THR A 659 5.60 -2.04 -15.32
C THR A 659 6.61 -2.06 -14.17
N LEU A 660 7.75 -2.71 -14.39
CA LEU A 660 8.84 -2.83 -13.42
C LEU A 660 9.92 -1.77 -13.69
N ASN A 661 10.32 -1.07 -12.63
CA ASN A 661 11.37 -0.04 -12.60
C ASN A 661 11.22 1.02 -13.70
N GLY A 662 9.97 1.32 -14.08
CA GLY A 662 9.59 2.36 -15.04
C GLY A 662 9.94 2.10 -16.51
N ARG A 663 10.42 0.90 -16.89
CA ARG A 663 10.83 0.60 -18.27
C ARG A 663 10.41 -0.76 -18.83
N GLY A 664 10.37 -1.81 -18.01
CA GLY A 664 10.01 -3.16 -18.49
C GLY A 664 8.54 -3.47 -18.22
N THR A 665 7.82 -4.04 -19.18
CA THR A 665 6.40 -4.44 -18.99
C THR A 665 6.25 -5.94 -18.88
N LEU A 666 5.33 -6.38 -18.02
CA LEU A 666 4.97 -7.77 -17.83
C LEU A 666 3.45 -7.90 -17.84
N ALA A 667 2.92 -8.71 -18.75
CA ALA A 667 1.53 -9.12 -18.79
C ALA A 667 1.42 -10.62 -18.47
N LEU A 668 0.41 -10.96 -17.67
CA LEU A 668 0.12 -12.30 -17.16
C LEU A 668 -1.36 -12.57 -17.38
N GLY A 669 -1.72 -13.63 -18.10
CA GLY A 669 -3.13 -13.98 -18.35
C GLY A 669 -3.36 -15.48 -18.25
N GLY A 670 -4.30 -15.94 -17.42
CA GLY A 670 -4.57 -17.37 -17.26
C GLY A 670 -5.37 -17.72 -16.01
N ASN A 671 -5.16 -18.93 -15.48
CA ASN A 671 -5.90 -19.45 -14.33
C ASN A 671 -4.99 -19.74 -13.13
N VAL A 672 -5.51 -19.47 -11.93
CA VAL A 672 -4.84 -19.66 -10.64
C VAL A 672 -5.76 -20.42 -9.68
N THR A 673 -5.35 -21.59 -9.22
CA THR A 673 -5.95 -22.29 -8.08
C THR A 673 -5.03 -22.13 -6.88
N VAL A 674 -5.57 -21.72 -5.74
CA VAL A 674 -4.76 -21.41 -4.54
C VAL A 674 -4.52 -22.66 -3.69
N SER A 675 -5.51 -23.55 -3.57
CA SER A 675 -5.41 -24.76 -2.74
C SER A 675 -5.90 -26.02 -3.49
N PRO A 676 -5.00 -26.95 -3.88
CA PRO A 676 -3.55 -26.83 -3.91
C PRO A 676 -3.09 -25.80 -4.96
N LEU A 677 -1.88 -25.27 -4.80
CA LEU A 677 -1.33 -24.26 -5.70
C LEU A 677 -1.17 -24.82 -7.12
N LYS A 678 -1.92 -24.26 -8.07
CA LYS A 678 -1.78 -24.52 -9.51
C LYS A 678 -1.89 -23.21 -10.28
N LEU A 679 -0.89 -22.91 -11.10
CA LEU A 679 -0.86 -21.77 -12.01
C LEU A 679 -0.81 -22.31 -13.44
N ALA A 680 -1.60 -21.72 -14.34
CA ALA A 680 -1.48 -21.90 -15.78
C ALA A 680 -1.63 -20.53 -16.42
N LEU A 681 -0.50 -19.87 -16.69
CA LEU A 681 -0.42 -18.46 -17.06
C LEU A 681 0.32 -18.30 -18.39
N HIS A 682 -0.28 -17.58 -19.33
CA HIS A 682 0.43 -17.01 -20.46
C HIS A 682 1.22 -15.78 -19.99
N VAL A 683 2.53 -15.79 -20.21
CA VAL A 683 3.48 -14.77 -19.73
C VAL A 683 4.05 -14.02 -20.92
N LYS A 684 3.83 -12.71 -20.96
CA LYS A 684 4.40 -11.80 -21.95
C LYS A 684 5.22 -10.70 -21.26
N GLY A 685 6.53 -10.84 -21.26
CA GLY A 685 7.48 -9.86 -20.75
C GLY A 685 8.20 -9.13 -21.90
N ASP A 686 8.32 -7.82 -21.81
CA ASP A 686 9.03 -6.97 -22.77
C ASP A 686 9.95 -6.00 -22.02
N GLN A 687 11.25 -6.04 -22.34
CA GLN A 687 12.33 -5.25 -21.74
C GLN A 687 12.36 -5.26 -20.19
N VAL A 688 12.04 -6.39 -19.57
CA VAL A 688 12.06 -6.54 -18.10
C VAL A 688 13.50 -6.51 -17.60
N ASP A 689 13.87 -5.49 -16.82
CA ASP A 689 15.20 -5.34 -16.24
C ASP A 689 15.45 -6.44 -15.20
N VAL A 690 16.21 -7.47 -15.59
CA VAL A 690 16.61 -8.58 -14.71
C VAL A 690 17.92 -8.30 -13.97
N SER A 691 18.64 -7.21 -14.30
CA SER A 691 19.82 -6.80 -13.53
C SER A 691 19.46 -6.25 -12.14
N ALA A 692 18.21 -5.80 -11.94
CA ALA A 692 17.67 -5.49 -10.62
C ALA A 692 17.70 -6.66 -9.62
N PHE A 693 17.80 -7.91 -10.10
CA PHE A 693 17.89 -9.12 -9.27
C PHE A 693 19.32 -9.62 -9.07
N GLU A 694 20.35 -8.90 -9.56
CA GLU A 694 21.77 -9.26 -9.38
C GLU A 694 22.14 -9.59 -7.92
N PRO A 695 21.66 -8.87 -6.89
CA PRO A 695 22.00 -9.20 -5.50
C PRO A 695 21.60 -10.62 -5.03
N TYR A 696 20.67 -11.30 -5.70
CA TYR A 696 20.28 -12.68 -5.34
C TYR A 696 21.27 -13.76 -5.83
N PHE A 697 22.11 -13.46 -6.83
CA PHE A 697 23.02 -14.43 -7.44
C PHE A 697 24.44 -13.91 -7.71
N GLY A 698 24.64 -12.60 -7.62
CA GLY A 698 25.87 -11.89 -7.94
C GLY A 698 27.06 -12.40 -7.15
N ASP A 699 26.90 -12.72 -5.86
CA ASP A 699 27.98 -13.26 -5.01
C ASP A 699 28.55 -14.61 -5.51
N LYS A 700 27.81 -15.32 -6.36
CA LYS A 700 28.27 -16.56 -7.03
C LYS A 700 29.12 -16.28 -8.28
N LEU A 701 29.32 -15.02 -8.65
CA LEU A 701 30.03 -14.58 -9.86
C LEU A 701 31.17 -13.61 -9.51
N ASN A 702 32.30 -13.74 -10.21
CA ASN A 702 33.40 -12.76 -10.19
C ASN A 702 33.15 -11.54 -11.13
N VAL A 703 31.92 -11.43 -11.67
CA VAL A 703 31.48 -10.34 -12.55
C VAL A 703 30.17 -9.72 -12.05
N ASP A 704 30.04 -8.40 -12.20
CA ASP A 704 28.79 -7.67 -11.98
C ASP A 704 27.96 -7.66 -13.27
N VAL A 705 26.66 -7.94 -13.17
CA VAL A 705 25.71 -7.81 -14.29
C VAL A 705 25.19 -6.37 -14.35
N ALA A 706 25.91 -5.51 -15.07
CA ALA A 706 25.68 -4.06 -15.10
C ALA A 706 24.55 -3.59 -16.03
N SER A 707 23.95 -4.51 -16.80
CA SER A 707 22.62 -4.39 -17.44
C SER A 707 22.20 -5.75 -18.00
N ALA A 708 20.90 -6.05 -18.00
CA ALA A 708 20.30 -7.19 -18.69
C ALA A 708 18.78 -7.03 -18.77
N ASN A 709 18.22 -7.04 -19.99
CA ASN A 709 16.78 -6.92 -20.24
C ASN A 709 16.23 -8.25 -20.77
N ALA A 710 15.25 -8.85 -20.09
CA ALA A 710 14.58 -10.08 -20.51
C ALA A 710 13.30 -9.79 -21.29
N ASN A 711 13.08 -10.57 -22.35
CA ASN A 711 11.78 -10.66 -23.04
C ASN A 711 11.31 -12.11 -23.00
N ALA A 712 10.02 -12.34 -22.83
CA ALA A 712 9.41 -13.67 -22.75
C ALA A 712 8.03 -13.67 -23.41
N ASN A 713 7.66 -14.75 -24.08
CA ASN A 713 6.33 -14.95 -24.64
C ASN A 713 6.02 -16.44 -24.66
N GLY A 714 5.29 -16.94 -23.66
CA GLY A 714 5.08 -18.37 -23.48
C GLY A 714 4.18 -18.74 -22.31
N ASP A 715 3.80 -20.01 -22.27
CA ASP A 715 2.91 -20.59 -21.26
C ASP A 715 3.74 -21.14 -20.09
N LEU A 716 3.47 -20.63 -18.89
CA LEU A 716 4.02 -21.06 -17.62
C LEU A 716 2.96 -21.85 -16.84
N THR A 717 3.21 -23.14 -16.62
CA THR A 717 2.46 -23.95 -15.67
C THR A 717 3.28 -24.22 -14.42
N LEU A 718 2.70 -24.05 -13.24
CA LEU A 718 3.34 -24.39 -11.96
C LEU A 718 2.33 -25.14 -11.09
N SER A 719 2.77 -26.18 -10.40
CA SER A 719 1.92 -26.94 -9.48
C SER A 719 2.73 -27.39 -8.26
N GLY A 720 2.18 -27.23 -7.06
CA GLY A 720 2.89 -27.61 -5.85
C GLY A 720 1.98 -27.97 -4.68
N SER A 721 2.52 -28.79 -3.77
CA SER A 721 1.87 -29.23 -2.54
C SER A 721 2.92 -29.38 -1.43
N GLY A 722 2.98 -28.40 -0.52
CA GLY A 722 3.95 -28.39 0.56
C GLY A 722 5.38 -28.18 0.06
N LYS A 723 6.24 -29.19 0.19
CA LYS A 723 7.66 -29.13 -0.22
C LYS A 723 7.90 -29.48 -1.69
N THR A 724 6.90 -30.05 -2.37
CA THR A 724 7.03 -30.51 -3.76
C THR A 724 6.57 -29.40 -4.70
N LEU A 725 7.41 -29.03 -5.66
CA LEU A 725 7.13 -27.97 -6.64
C LEU A 725 7.56 -28.44 -8.03
N ALA A 726 6.61 -28.44 -8.97
CA ALA A 726 6.89 -28.66 -10.38
C ALA A 726 6.54 -27.39 -11.17
N ALA A 727 7.38 -27.03 -12.13
CA ALA A 727 7.17 -25.92 -13.04
C ALA A 727 7.49 -26.32 -14.48
N THR A 728 6.81 -25.75 -15.45
CA THR A 728 7.10 -25.91 -16.87
C THR A 728 6.83 -24.61 -17.60
N TYR A 729 7.80 -24.16 -18.41
CA TYR A 729 7.65 -23.04 -19.33
C TYR A 729 7.74 -23.53 -20.77
N LYS A 730 6.87 -23.04 -21.65
CA LYS A 730 6.90 -23.32 -23.09
C LYS A 730 6.66 -22.05 -23.90
N GLY A 731 7.65 -21.60 -24.66
CA GLY A 731 7.53 -20.44 -25.54
C GLY A 731 8.88 -19.83 -25.91
N ASP A 732 8.87 -18.58 -26.35
CA ASP A 732 10.10 -17.87 -26.70
C ASP A 732 10.64 -17.08 -25.51
N ALA A 733 11.96 -16.97 -25.39
CA ALA A 733 12.62 -16.15 -24.38
C ALA A 733 13.86 -15.47 -24.99
N SER A 734 14.27 -14.33 -24.45
CA SER A 734 15.53 -13.69 -24.84
C SER A 734 16.12 -12.81 -23.75
N LEU A 735 17.45 -12.72 -23.73
CA LEU A 735 18.21 -11.72 -22.98
C LEU A 735 18.84 -10.71 -23.94
N THR A 736 18.59 -9.44 -23.69
CA THR A 736 18.97 -8.31 -24.52
C THR A 736 19.76 -7.27 -23.72
N ASP A 737 20.61 -6.51 -24.41
CA ASP A 737 21.45 -5.46 -23.82
C ASP A 737 22.26 -5.89 -22.56
N VAL A 738 22.79 -7.11 -22.60
CA VAL A 738 23.54 -7.68 -21.47
C VAL A 738 24.96 -7.14 -21.45
N ARG A 739 25.40 -6.69 -20.27
CA ARG A 739 26.77 -6.19 -20.03
C ARG A 739 27.30 -6.72 -18.71
N MET A 740 28.37 -7.52 -18.78
CA MET A 740 29.12 -8.01 -17.62
C MET A 740 30.45 -7.27 -17.46
N ILE A 741 30.72 -6.86 -16.22
CA ILE A 741 31.91 -6.11 -15.82
C ILE A 741 32.69 -6.92 -14.79
N ASP A 742 34.01 -6.92 -14.87
CA ASP A 742 34.90 -7.57 -13.90
C ASP A 742 34.88 -6.83 -12.55
N LYS A 743 34.53 -7.53 -11.46
CA LYS A 743 34.34 -6.94 -10.12
C LYS A 743 35.58 -6.27 -9.53
N LEU A 744 36.79 -6.66 -9.96
CA LEU A 744 38.04 -6.19 -9.38
C LEU A 744 38.68 -5.07 -10.20
N THR A 745 38.53 -5.12 -11.52
CA THR A 745 39.20 -4.19 -12.46
C THR A 745 38.27 -3.18 -13.11
N ASN A 746 36.96 -3.37 -13.02
CA ASN A 746 35.92 -2.63 -13.74
C ASN A 746 36.04 -2.68 -15.29
N ASP A 747 36.84 -3.62 -15.84
CA ASP A 747 36.95 -3.83 -17.27
C ASP A 747 35.71 -4.59 -17.82
N ARG A 748 35.35 -4.32 -19.09
CA ARG A 748 34.30 -5.07 -19.80
C ARG A 748 34.78 -6.50 -20.09
N PHE A 749 34.14 -7.48 -19.45
CA PHE A 749 34.43 -8.90 -19.64
C PHE A 749 33.69 -9.47 -20.85
N ALA A 750 32.36 -9.41 -20.84
CA ALA A 750 31.51 -9.95 -21.90
C ALA A 750 30.15 -9.23 -21.98
N GLY A 751 29.43 -9.38 -23.08
CA GLY A 751 28.10 -8.81 -23.28
C GLY A 751 27.54 -9.06 -24.69
N TRP A 752 26.26 -8.79 -24.90
CA TRP A 752 25.58 -9.04 -26.18
C TRP A 752 24.31 -8.20 -26.32
N LYS A 753 23.90 -7.95 -27.58
CA LYS A 753 22.60 -7.32 -27.86
C LYS A 753 21.44 -8.30 -27.81
N LEU A 754 21.65 -9.56 -28.21
CA LEU A 754 20.61 -10.58 -28.20
C LEU A 754 21.20 -11.98 -27.93
N LEU A 755 20.63 -12.66 -26.94
CA LEU A 755 20.65 -14.11 -26.77
C LEU A 755 19.19 -14.57 -26.80
N GLY A 756 18.71 -15.03 -27.96
CA GLY A 756 17.34 -15.48 -28.17
C GLY A 756 17.21 -17.00 -28.12
N LEU A 757 16.14 -17.50 -27.52
CA LEU A 757 15.79 -18.90 -27.33
C LEU A 757 14.39 -19.14 -27.91
N THR A 758 14.33 -19.77 -29.08
CA THR A 758 13.07 -20.00 -29.81
C THR A 758 12.50 -21.38 -29.49
N ASN A 759 11.19 -21.44 -29.23
CA ASN A 759 10.47 -22.66 -28.82
C ASN A 759 11.19 -23.38 -27.67
N MET A 760 11.50 -22.60 -26.63
CA MET A 760 12.10 -23.08 -25.40
C MET A 760 11.07 -23.89 -24.62
N LYS A 761 11.49 -25.04 -24.09
CA LYS A 761 10.76 -25.81 -23.08
C LYS A 761 11.67 -25.97 -21.88
N VAL A 762 11.24 -25.50 -20.72
CA VAL A 762 11.92 -25.75 -19.45
C VAL A 762 10.98 -26.56 -18.59
N SER A 763 11.43 -27.67 -18.03
CA SER A 763 10.73 -28.37 -16.94
C SER A 763 11.62 -28.47 -15.71
N TYR A 764 11.02 -28.24 -14.55
CA TYR A 764 11.64 -28.32 -13.23
C TYR A 764 10.75 -29.17 -12.33
N ASP A 765 11.31 -30.20 -11.71
CA ASP A 765 10.66 -31.01 -10.67
C ASP A 765 11.71 -31.49 -9.65
N GLU A 766 11.33 -32.41 -8.76
CA GLU A 766 12.26 -32.98 -7.75
C GLU A 766 13.41 -33.81 -8.35
N ARG A 767 13.33 -34.19 -9.64
CA ARG A 767 14.35 -35.00 -10.33
C ARG A 767 15.42 -34.15 -10.99
N GLY A 768 15.16 -32.88 -11.29
CA GLY A 768 16.10 -32.06 -12.05
C GLY A 768 15.49 -30.84 -12.74
N THR A 769 16.30 -30.25 -13.62
CA THR A 769 15.87 -29.24 -14.59
C THR A 769 16.20 -29.71 -16.00
N ASP A 770 15.21 -29.86 -16.87
CA ASP A 770 15.42 -30.06 -18.30
C ASP A 770 15.21 -28.75 -19.05
N VAL A 771 16.16 -28.38 -19.91
CA VAL A 771 16.06 -27.21 -20.79
C VAL A 771 16.24 -27.64 -22.24
N GLU A 772 15.20 -27.47 -23.04
CA GLU A 772 15.22 -27.62 -24.49
C GLU A 772 15.03 -26.27 -25.17
N ALA A 773 15.77 -25.96 -26.23
CA ALA A 773 15.41 -24.88 -27.16
C ALA A 773 15.66 -25.30 -28.62
N ALA A 774 14.69 -25.07 -29.49
CA ALA A 774 14.81 -25.46 -30.91
C ALA A 774 15.88 -24.65 -31.65
N ARG A 775 16.01 -23.36 -31.33
CA ARG A 775 17.07 -22.48 -31.83
C ARG A 775 17.56 -21.52 -30.76
N VAL A 776 18.88 -21.40 -30.65
CA VAL A 776 19.59 -20.37 -29.88
C VAL A 776 20.19 -19.37 -30.87
N THR A 777 19.95 -18.08 -30.70
CA THR A 777 20.51 -17.02 -31.55
C THR A 777 21.35 -16.08 -30.70
N PHE A 778 22.66 -16.00 -30.96
CA PHE A 778 23.60 -15.16 -30.22
C PHE A 778 24.18 -14.08 -31.15
N ALA A 779 23.72 -12.84 -30.97
CA ALA A 779 23.95 -11.76 -31.93
C ALA A 779 24.57 -10.50 -31.30
N ASN A 780 25.52 -9.92 -32.03
CA ASN A 780 26.33 -8.76 -31.63
C ASN A 780 26.99 -8.97 -30.26
N PHE A 781 27.58 -10.15 -30.07
CA PHE A 781 28.24 -10.54 -28.82
C PHE A 781 29.71 -10.08 -28.79
N TYR A 782 30.19 -9.83 -27.57
CA TYR A 782 31.57 -9.51 -27.25
C TYR A 782 32.03 -10.33 -26.04
N GLY A 783 33.27 -10.81 -26.06
CA GLY A 783 33.89 -11.47 -24.91
C GLY A 783 35.42 -11.39 -24.93
N ARG A 784 36.03 -11.39 -23.74
CA ARG A 784 37.48 -11.55 -23.54
C ARG A 784 37.81 -12.97 -23.12
N VAL A 785 38.66 -13.64 -23.88
CA VAL A 785 39.27 -14.93 -23.52
C VAL A 785 40.74 -14.65 -23.21
N LEU A 786 41.18 -14.99 -21.99
CA LEU A 786 42.54 -14.77 -21.54
C LEU A 786 43.13 -16.10 -21.05
N LEU A 787 44.28 -16.46 -21.60
CA LEU A 787 45.15 -17.51 -21.09
C LEU A 787 46.20 -16.87 -20.19
N ASP A 788 46.21 -17.23 -18.90
CA ASP A 788 47.15 -16.67 -17.92
C ASP A 788 48.57 -17.27 -18.06
N ALA A 789 49.54 -16.72 -17.33
CA ALA A 789 50.92 -17.22 -17.35
C ALA A 789 51.10 -18.63 -16.77
N GLN A 790 50.04 -19.23 -16.22
CA GLN A 790 50.01 -20.63 -15.77
C GLN A 790 49.32 -21.55 -16.80
N GLY A 791 48.88 -21.02 -17.95
CA GLY A 791 48.19 -21.79 -18.99
C GLY A 791 46.72 -22.08 -18.66
N LYS A 792 46.10 -21.33 -17.74
CA LYS A 792 44.68 -21.48 -17.38
C LYS A 792 43.83 -20.37 -18.04
N LEU A 793 42.64 -20.77 -18.51
CA LEU A 793 41.68 -19.85 -19.11
C LEU A 793 40.83 -19.12 -18.05
N ASN A 794 40.69 -17.80 -18.23
CA ASN A 794 39.85 -16.92 -17.41
C ASN A 794 38.37 -17.35 -17.33
N LEU A 795 37.85 -18.02 -18.36
CA LEU A 795 36.46 -18.53 -18.40
C LEU A 795 36.15 -19.50 -17.24
N LYS A 796 37.15 -20.24 -16.74
CA LYS A 796 37.03 -21.11 -15.55
C LYS A 796 36.94 -20.34 -14.23
N GLY A 797 37.11 -19.01 -14.24
CA GLY A 797 37.05 -18.14 -13.07
C GLY A 797 35.82 -17.24 -13.00
N VAL A 798 34.86 -17.36 -13.92
CA VAL A 798 33.64 -16.52 -13.92
C VAL A 798 32.73 -16.83 -12.73
N VAL A 799 32.56 -18.12 -12.41
CA VAL A 799 31.91 -18.58 -11.19
C VAL A 799 32.89 -18.41 -10.02
N ALA A 800 32.40 -17.87 -8.90
CA ALA A 800 33.19 -17.74 -7.69
C ALA A 800 33.35 -19.10 -6.99
N ASN A 801 34.59 -19.46 -6.62
CA ASN A 801 34.84 -20.65 -5.81
C ASN A 801 34.38 -20.39 -4.36
N GLU A 802 33.67 -21.34 -3.76
CA GLU A 802 32.92 -21.18 -2.49
C GLU A 802 33.74 -20.77 -1.25
N ASN A 803 35.07 -20.79 -1.34
CA ASN A 803 36.00 -20.38 -0.27
C ASN A 803 37.12 -19.42 -0.77
N GLY A 804 36.96 -18.80 -1.95
CA GLY A 804 38.01 -17.99 -2.59
C GLY A 804 37.70 -16.49 -2.65
N ALA A 805 38.70 -15.65 -2.33
CA ALA A 805 38.61 -14.21 -2.57
C ALA A 805 38.42 -13.88 -4.06
N THR A 806 37.63 -12.84 -4.35
CA THR A 806 37.26 -12.37 -5.71
C THR A 806 38.48 -12.29 -6.64
N GLN A 807 38.36 -12.89 -7.84
CA GLN A 807 39.46 -12.99 -8.80
C GLN A 807 39.18 -12.13 -10.04
N PRO A 808 40.19 -11.45 -10.62
CA PRO A 808 40.02 -10.78 -11.90
C PRO A 808 39.86 -11.84 -13.01
N VAL A 809 38.92 -11.58 -13.92
CA VAL A 809 38.64 -12.41 -15.11
C VAL A 809 39.05 -11.73 -16.41
N THR A 810 39.46 -10.47 -16.36
CA THR A 810 39.89 -9.68 -17.54
C THR A 810 41.38 -9.34 -17.58
N ARG A 811 42.09 -9.50 -16.45
CA ARG A 811 43.52 -9.21 -16.32
C ARG A 811 44.19 -10.25 -15.42
N GLU A 812 45.48 -10.45 -15.64
CA GLU A 812 46.30 -11.35 -14.83
C GLU A 812 46.62 -10.75 -13.46
N LYS A 813 46.68 -11.60 -12.43
CA LYS A 813 46.97 -11.19 -11.06
C LYS A 813 48.47 -10.92 -10.88
N VAL A 814 48.88 -9.66 -10.91
CA VAL A 814 50.26 -9.27 -10.55
C VAL A 814 50.55 -9.72 -9.11
N LYS A 815 51.71 -10.36 -8.92
CA LYS A 815 52.07 -11.09 -7.70
C LYS A 815 52.25 -10.17 -6.49
N ALA A 816 51.21 -10.04 -5.67
CA ALA A 816 51.34 -9.56 -4.29
C ALA A 816 51.97 -10.65 -3.40
N ALA A 817 52.63 -10.23 -2.31
CA ALA A 817 53.35 -11.14 -1.40
C ALA A 817 52.43 -12.21 -0.77
N PRO A 818 52.95 -13.42 -0.51
CA PRO A 818 52.13 -14.52 0.02
C PRO A 818 51.71 -14.25 1.48
N PRO A 819 50.42 -14.43 1.83
CA PRO A 819 50.00 -14.58 3.22
C PRO A 819 50.63 -15.84 3.84
N ALA A 820 50.83 -15.81 5.16
CA ALA A 820 51.40 -16.93 5.91
C ALA A 820 50.54 -18.22 5.81
N ALA A 821 51.19 -19.36 6.04
CA ALA A 821 50.61 -20.68 5.89
C ALA A 821 49.29 -20.87 6.68
N ALA A 822 48.23 -21.25 5.97
CA ALA A 822 47.02 -21.81 6.56
C ALA A 822 47.04 -23.35 6.42
N SER A 823 46.61 -24.03 7.47
CA SER A 823 46.74 -25.48 7.68
C SER A 823 46.10 -26.35 6.58
N THR A 824 46.69 -27.53 6.38
CA THR A 824 46.10 -28.66 5.66
C THR A 824 44.81 -29.13 6.32
N ALA A 825 43.67 -28.62 5.87
CA ALA A 825 42.38 -29.25 6.13
C ALA A 825 42.17 -30.41 5.14
N ALA A 826 41.83 -31.59 5.66
CA ALA A 826 41.46 -32.75 4.85
C ALA A 826 40.21 -32.44 4.01
N PRO A 827 40.04 -33.05 2.81
CA PRO A 827 38.88 -32.81 1.97
C PRO A 827 37.60 -33.22 2.70
N LYS A 828 36.79 -32.22 3.05
CA LYS A 828 35.44 -32.42 3.56
C LYS A 828 34.64 -33.14 2.47
N ALA A 829 33.87 -34.16 2.86
CA ALA A 829 33.14 -35.00 1.92
C ALA A 829 32.31 -34.17 0.94
N ALA A 830 32.28 -34.59 -0.33
CA ALA A 830 31.54 -33.91 -1.39
C ALA A 830 30.10 -33.65 -0.94
N GLU A 831 29.75 -32.37 -0.81
CA GLU A 831 28.38 -31.95 -0.60
C GLU A 831 27.53 -32.49 -1.76
N LYS A 832 26.32 -32.95 -1.45
CA LYS A 832 25.45 -33.57 -2.45
C LYS A 832 25.30 -32.62 -3.64
N ALA A 833 25.74 -33.07 -4.82
CA ALA A 833 25.46 -32.39 -6.06
C ALA A 833 23.96 -32.07 -6.12
N GLY A 834 23.63 -30.84 -6.51
CA GLY A 834 22.24 -30.42 -6.70
C GLY A 834 21.53 -31.32 -7.72
N PRO A 835 20.19 -31.30 -7.76
CA PRO A 835 19.43 -32.09 -8.73
C PRO A 835 19.90 -31.78 -10.16
N PRO A 836 20.06 -32.81 -11.02
CA PRO A 836 20.77 -32.69 -12.29
C PRO A 836 20.11 -31.71 -13.27
N VAL A 837 20.94 -31.10 -14.13
CA VAL A 837 20.51 -30.19 -15.19
C VAL A 837 20.78 -30.84 -16.55
N ASN A 838 19.73 -31.12 -17.30
CA ASN A 838 19.81 -31.66 -18.65
C ASN A 838 19.58 -30.55 -19.68
N LEU A 839 20.41 -30.49 -20.72
CA LEU A 839 20.34 -29.45 -21.75
C LEU A 839 20.20 -30.06 -23.14
N ARG A 840 19.35 -29.49 -24.00
CA ARG A 840 19.19 -29.88 -25.41
C ARG A 840 18.92 -28.66 -26.30
N PHE A 841 19.83 -28.39 -27.23
CA PHE A 841 19.72 -27.28 -28.18
C PHE A 841 19.67 -27.82 -29.61
N GLY A 842 18.72 -27.36 -30.42
CA GLY A 842 18.54 -27.86 -31.80
C GLY A 842 19.45 -27.21 -32.84
N GLN A 843 19.70 -25.91 -32.71
CA GLN A 843 20.64 -25.15 -33.54
C GLN A 843 21.12 -23.90 -32.78
N LEU A 844 22.42 -23.64 -32.74
CA LEU A 844 22.99 -22.37 -32.28
C LEU A 844 23.43 -21.54 -33.50
N VAL A 845 22.94 -20.30 -33.60
CA VAL A 845 23.25 -19.34 -34.66
C VAL A 845 24.08 -18.20 -34.08
N LEU A 846 25.26 -17.96 -34.65
CA LEU A 846 26.17 -16.88 -34.27
C LEU A 846 26.07 -15.74 -35.29
N GLN A 847 25.94 -14.50 -34.82
CA GLN A 847 25.82 -13.32 -35.69
C GLN A 847 26.66 -12.14 -35.18
N ASN A 848 27.48 -11.57 -36.07
CA ASN A 848 28.29 -10.36 -35.84
C ASN A 848 29.07 -10.36 -34.51
N GLY A 849 29.67 -11.51 -34.15
CA GLY A 849 30.42 -11.64 -32.90
C GLY A 849 31.82 -11.02 -32.96
N ARG A 850 32.34 -10.66 -31.80
CA ARG A 850 33.73 -10.24 -31.57
C ARG A 850 34.32 -10.95 -30.36
N VAL A 851 35.52 -11.51 -30.48
CA VAL A 851 36.26 -12.08 -29.35
C VAL A 851 37.67 -11.52 -29.35
N THR A 852 38.11 -10.98 -28.21
CA THR A 852 39.51 -10.64 -27.97
C THR A 852 40.13 -11.80 -27.21
N TYR A 853 41.08 -12.49 -27.85
CA TYR A 853 41.91 -13.51 -27.23
C TYR A 853 43.25 -12.90 -26.84
N THR A 854 43.69 -13.11 -25.59
CA THR A 854 44.99 -12.68 -25.09
C THR A 854 45.72 -13.86 -24.47
N ASP A 855 46.95 -14.10 -24.91
CA ASP A 855 47.84 -15.12 -24.37
C ASP A 855 48.97 -14.47 -23.58
N ASN A 856 48.90 -14.60 -22.26
CA ASN A 856 49.92 -14.14 -21.30
C ASN A 856 50.90 -15.25 -20.87
N PHE A 857 50.74 -16.49 -21.36
CA PHE A 857 51.75 -17.53 -21.24
C PHE A 857 53.00 -17.22 -22.08
N ILE A 858 52.86 -16.34 -23.07
CA ILE A 858 53.95 -15.76 -23.86
C ILE A 858 54.33 -14.37 -23.32
N ARG A 859 55.62 -14.01 -23.39
CA ARG A 859 56.15 -12.69 -23.05
C ARG A 859 57.10 -12.22 -24.18
N PRO A 860 56.90 -11.03 -24.79
CA PRO A 860 55.74 -10.15 -24.66
C PRO A 860 54.42 -10.90 -24.96
N ASN A 861 53.29 -10.42 -24.44
CA ASN A 861 52.04 -11.16 -24.59
C ASN A 861 51.46 -11.05 -26.00
N TYR A 862 50.78 -12.09 -26.46
CA TYR A 862 50.10 -12.10 -27.75
C TYR A 862 48.63 -11.70 -27.56
N THR A 863 48.05 -11.01 -28.55
CA THR A 863 46.61 -10.69 -28.56
C THR A 863 46.06 -10.75 -29.98
N ALA A 864 44.97 -11.48 -30.15
CA ALA A 864 44.23 -11.63 -31.39
C ALA A 864 42.80 -11.09 -31.23
N ASN A 865 42.35 -10.29 -32.18
CA ASN A 865 40.98 -9.81 -32.24
C ASN A 865 40.25 -10.52 -33.39
N LEU A 866 39.37 -11.47 -33.04
CA LEU A 866 38.43 -12.07 -33.97
C LEU A 866 37.19 -11.18 -34.07
N VAL A 867 36.80 -10.85 -35.29
CA VAL A 867 35.65 -10.00 -35.63
C VAL A 867 34.78 -10.68 -36.69
N ALA A 868 33.54 -10.19 -36.83
CA ALA A 868 32.58 -10.70 -37.80
C ALA A 868 32.37 -12.22 -37.69
N ILE A 869 32.30 -12.73 -36.45
CA ILE A 869 32.00 -14.15 -36.20
C ILE A 869 30.54 -14.42 -36.57
N ASN A 870 30.32 -15.26 -37.58
CA ASN A 870 29.01 -15.63 -38.10
C ASN A 870 28.98 -17.12 -38.44
N GLY A 871 27.88 -17.82 -38.15
CA GLY A 871 27.76 -19.23 -38.51
C GLY A 871 26.71 -19.99 -37.73
N THR A 872 26.73 -21.32 -37.85
CA THR A 872 25.81 -22.23 -37.17
C THR A 872 26.49 -23.45 -36.58
N ILE A 873 25.98 -23.91 -35.44
CA ILE A 873 26.25 -25.19 -34.82
C ILE A 873 24.91 -25.94 -34.74
N GLY A 874 24.89 -27.23 -35.06
CA GLY A 874 23.70 -28.08 -35.09
C GLY A 874 23.21 -28.49 -33.69
N ALA A 875 22.58 -29.66 -33.59
CA ALA A 875 21.96 -30.10 -32.35
C ALA A 875 22.95 -30.70 -31.35
N PHE A 876 23.01 -30.19 -30.12
CA PHE A 876 23.88 -30.67 -29.04
C PHE A 876 23.15 -30.69 -27.68
N GLY A 877 23.65 -31.46 -26.73
CA GLY A 877 23.03 -31.60 -25.40
C GLY A 877 23.80 -32.54 -24.47
N THR A 878 23.44 -32.54 -23.19
CA THR A 878 24.12 -33.33 -22.14
C THR A 878 24.02 -34.84 -22.34
N HIS A 879 22.95 -35.30 -23.02
CA HIS A 879 22.71 -36.71 -23.38
C HIS A 879 22.71 -36.93 -24.90
N SER A 880 23.38 -36.05 -25.68
CA SER A 880 23.41 -36.20 -27.14
C SER A 880 24.33 -37.35 -27.57
N THR A 881 23.82 -38.31 -28.32
CA THR A 881 24.62 -39.39 -28.94
C THR A 881 25.12 -39.03 -30.34
N THR A 882 24.59 -37.96 -30.96
CA THR A 882 24.97 -37.50 -32.30
C THR A 882 25.80 -36.22 -32.21
N PRO A 883 26.96 -36.12 -32.88
CA PRO A 883 27.72 -34.87 -32.98
C PRO A 883 26.97 -33.79 -33.79
N ALA A 884 27.06 -32.54 -33.32
CA ALA A 884 26.47 -31.37 -33.94
C ALA A 884 27.33 -30.84 -35.08
N PRO A 885 26.85 -30.72 -36.34
CA PRO A 885 27.62 -30.10 -37.41
C PRO A 885 27.93 -28.63 -37.12
N VAL A 886 29.11 -28.17 -37.55
CA VAL A 886 29.63 -26.80 -37.36
C VAL A 886 29.95 -26.21 -38.72
N ASP A 887 29.54 -24.96 -38.95
CA ASP A 887 30.05 -24.10 -40.02
C ASP A 887 30.09 -22.65 -39.50
N VAL A 888 31.28 -22.15 -39.19
CA VAL A 888 31.53 -20.84 -38.58
C VAL A 888 32.64 -20.11 -39.33
N THR A 889 32.38 -18.84 -39.66
CA THR A 889 33.32 -17.94 -40.31
C THR A 889 33.65 -16.75 -39.41
N ALA A 890 34.87 -16.24 -39.49
CA ALA A 890 35.33 -15.06 -38.78
C ALA A 890 36.45 -14.36 -39.57
N LYS A 891 36.93 -13.21 -39.06
CA LYS A 891 38.13 -12.54 -39.58
C LYS A 891 39.03 -12.09 -38.44
N LEU A 892 40.35 -12.17 -38.65
CA LEU A 892 41.32 -11.47 -37.81
C LEU A 892 41.30 -9.97 -38.16
N ALA A 893 41.39 -9.11 -37.14
CA ALA A 893 41.28 -7.66 -37.31
C ALA A 893 42.39 -7.03 -38.17
N ALA A 894 43.54 -7.70 -38.33
CA ALA A 894 44.67 -7.27 -39.16
C ALA A 894 44.67 -7.88 -40.58
N ASN A 895 43.50 -8.35 -41.05
CA ASN A 895 43.28 -9.27 -42.17
C ASN A 895 43.54 -10.75 -41.84
N GLY A 896 42.94 -11.61 -42.66
CA GLY A 896 42.95 -13.06 -42.53
C GLY A 896 41.54 -13.64 -42.30
N PRO A 897 40.86 -14.18 -43.35
CA PRO A 897 39.60 -14.88 -43.17
C PRO A 897 39.84 -16.23 -42.47
N VAL A 898 38.95 -16.57 -41.54
CA VAL A 898 38.96 -17.84 -40.79
C VAL A 898 37.66 -18.58 -41.06
N SER A 899 37.75 -19.88 -41.33
CA SER A 899 36.62 -20.80 -41.51
C SER A 899 36.80 -22.01 -40.60
N ILE A 900 35.75 -22.47 -39.94
CA ILE A 900 35.73 -23.63 -39.05
C ILE A 900 34.53 -24.48 -39.44
N LYS A 901 34.78 -25.72 -39.87
CA LYS A 901 33.75 -26.69 -40.28
C LYS A 901 33.99 -28.04 -39.60
N GLY A 902 32.96 -28.88 -39.53
CA GLY A 902 33.09 -30.23 -38.97
C GLY A 902 31.93 -30.58 -38.04
N GLN A 903 32.19 -31.26 -36.93
CA GLN A 903 31.20 -31.66 -35.94
C GLN A 903 31.73 -31.58 -34.49
N VAL A 904 30.85 -31.34 -33.50
CA VAL A 904 31.18 -31.24 -32.07
C VAL A 904 30.11 -31.88 -31.18
N ASN A 905 30.51 -32.49 -30.06
CA ASN A 905 29.61 -32.89 -28.99
C ASN A 905 30.17 -32.43 -27.63
N PRO A 906 29.90 -31.18 -27.22
CA PRO A 906 30.65 -30.51 -26.15
C PRO A 906 30.07 -30.66 -24.73
N LEU A 907 28.86 -31.18 -24.57
CA LEU A 907 28.14 -31.23 -23.27
C LEU A 907 28.04 -32.63 -22.63
N ILE A 908 28.55 -33.66 -23.29
CA ILE A 908 28.61 -35.04 -22.76
C ILE A 908 29.84 -35.22 -21.85
N ASP A 909 29.81 -36.23 -20.96
CA ASP A 909 30.87 -36.52 -19.97
C ASP A 909 32.30 -36.54 -20.53
N LYS A 910 32.47 -37.06 -21.76
CA LYS A 910 33.71 -37.03 -22.53
C LYS A 910 33.47 -36.25 -23.83
N PRO A 911 33.78 -34.94 -23.88
CA PRO A 911 33.57 -34.14 -25.09
C PRO A 911 34.27 -34.73 -26.30
N ALA A 912 33.58 -34.72 -27.44
CA ALA A 912 34.12 -35.16 -28.73
C ALA A 912 34.06 -34.02 -29.75
N LEU A 913 35.00 -34.00 -30.70
CA LEU A 913 34.96 -33.10 -31.85
C LEU A 913 35.72 -33.68 -33.04
N ASP A 914 35.37 -33.25 -34.23
CA ASP A 914 36.08 -33.47 -35.49
C ASP A 914 35.94 -32.19 -36.31
N LEU A 915 36.95 -31.33 -36.29
CA LEU A 915 36.90 -29.97 -36.82
C LEU A 915 38.04 -29.70 -37.81
N THR A 916 37.68 -29.25 -39.01
CA THR A 916 38.59 -28.62 -39.96
C THR A 916 38.52 -27.11 -39.80
N ALA A 917 39.65 -26.45 -39.51
CA ALA A 917 39.73 -25.00 -39.40
C ALA A 917 40.80 -24.44 -40.34
N SER A 918 40.46 -23.46 -41.15
CA SER A 918 41.41 -22.80 -42.06
C SER A 918 41.52 -21.30 -41.80
N ALA A 919 42.72 -20.76 -41.96
CA ALA A 919 43.03 -19.35 -41.84
C ALA A 919 44.03 -18.96 -42.92
N HIS A 920 43.67 -18.03 -43.80
CA HIS A 920 44.50 -17.62 -44.94
C HIS A 920 45.00 -16.18 -44.77
N ASP A 921 46.09 -15.81 -45.45
CA ASP A 921 46.67 -14.46 -45.43
C ASP A 921 46.98 -13.91 -44.02
N VAL A 922 47.33 -14.78 -43.06
CA VAL A 922 47.66 -14.37 -41.69
C VAL A 922 49.06 -13.76 -41.66
N GLU A 923 49.16 -12.48 -41.30
CA GLU A 923 50.44 -11.76 -41.20
C GLU A 923 51.29 -12.32 -40.04
N LEU A 924 52.44 -12.92 -40.36
CA LEU A 924 53.30 -13.64 -39.40
C LEU A 924 54.03 -12.72 -38.42
N THR A 925 54.19 -11.44 -38.72
CA THR A 925 54.83 -10.48 -37.80
C THR A 925 54.08 -10.41 -36.45
N ASN A 926 52.75 -10.64 -36.46
CA ASN A 926 51.92 -10.73 -35.25
C ASN A 926 52.26 -11.95 -34.36
N LEU A 927 52.89 -13.00 -34.91
CA LEU A 927 53.30 -14.20 -34.17
C LEU A 927 54.75 -14.11 -33.63
N THR A 928 55.43 -12.98 -33.83
CA THR A 928 56.76 -12.68 -33.27
C THR A 928 56.91 -13.03 -31.78
N PRO A 929 55.91 -12.80 -30.88
CA PRO A 929 56.01 -13.25 -29.49
C PRO A 929 56.33 -14.75 -29.32
N TYR A 930 55.72 -15.63 -30.13
CA TYR A 930 55.97 -17.07 -30.08
C TYR A 930 57.32 -17.43 -30.70
N SER A 931 57.66 -16.82 -31.85
CA SER A 931 58.93 -17.13 -32.54
C SER A 931 60.15 -16.67 -31.74
N SER A 932 60.08 -15.51 -31.08
CA SER A 932 61.11 -15.06 -30.15
C SER A 932 61.24 -16.00 -28.97
N LYS A 933 60.14 -16.40 -28.31
CA LYS A 933 60.18 -17.28 -27.12
C LYS A 933 60.72 -18.68 -27.39
N TYR A 934 60.33 -19.31 -28.50
CA TYR A 934 60.64 -20.74 -28.76
C TYR A 934 61.72 -20.96 -29.81
N ALA A 935 61.81 -20.10 -30.82
CA ALA A 935 62.84 -20.21 -31.87
C ALA A 935 64.03 -19.26 -31.62
N GLY A 936 63.88 -18.25 -30.76
CA GLY A 936 64.92 -17.22 -30.55
C GLY A 936 65.06 -16.27 -31.74
N TYR A 937 64.07 -16.15 -32.61
CA TYR A 937 64.13 -15.27 -33.79
C TYR A 937 62.78 -14.54 -33.99
N PRO A 938 62.73 -13.20 -33.99
CA PRO A 938 61.53 -12.45 -34.28
C PRO A 938 61.20 -12.50 -35.78
N ILE A 939 59.92 -12.42 -36.16
CA ILE A 939 59.52 -12.46 -37.57
C ILE A 939 59.34 -11.02 -38.08
N THR A 940 60.15 -10.64 -39.06
CA THR A 940 60.11 -9.30 -39.67
C THR A 940 59.23 -9.23 -40.91
N LYS A 941 58.98 -10.37 -41.56
CA LYS A 941 58.09 -10.48 -42.73
C LYS A 941 57.61 -11.92 -42.91
N GLY A 942 56.36 -12.08 -43.35
CA GLY A 942 55.86 -13.33 -43.93
C GLY A 942 54.34 -13.46 -43.81
N LYS A 943 53.75 -14.32 -44.64
CA LYS A 943 52.35 -14.71 -44.55
C LYS A 943 52.22 -16.18 -44.19
N LEU A 944 51.13 -16.53 -43.52
CA LEU A 944 50.78 -17.88 -43.13
C LEU A 944 49.35 -18.20 -43.60
N ASN A 945 49.24 -19.30 -44.32
CA ASN A 945 48.01 -20.05 -44.49
C ASN A 945 48.10 -21.29 -43.59
N VAL A 946 47.01 -21.60 -42.90
CA VAL A 946 46.91 -22.75 -42.02
C VAL A 946 45.66 -23.53 -42.39
N ASP A 947 45.79 -24.83 -42.55
CA ASP A 947 44.68 -25.78 -42.62
C ASP A 947 44.85 -26.81 -41.50
N LEU A 948 43.96 -26.77 -40.52
CA LEU A 948 43.96 -27.59 -39.32
C LEU A 948 42.87 -28.65 -39.41
N HIS A 949 43.15 -29.87 -38.96
CA HIS A 949 42.15 -30.92 -38.76
C HIS A 949 42.33 -31.56 -37.38
N TYR A 950 41.42 -31.25 -36.46
CA TYR A 950 41.50 -31.61 -35.04
C TYR A 950 40.36 -32.57 -34.68
N MET A 951 40.70 -33.71 -34.10
CA MET A 951 39.77 -34.75 -33.67
C MET A 951 40.00 -35.10 -32.20
N LEU A 952 38.96 -35.04 -31.37
CA LEU A 952 38.95 -35.48 -29.99
C LEU A 952 37.96 -36.63 -29.83
N ALA A 953 38.44 -37.78 -29.34
CA ALA A 953 37.63 -38.92 -28.94
C ALA A 953 38.25 -39.56 -27.70
N ASP A 954 37.44 -39.96 -26.72
CA ASP A 954 37.90 -40.63 -25.48
C ASP A 954 39.08 -39.92 -24.77
N ASN A 955 38.96 -38.60 -24.59
CA ASN A 955 40.03 -37.72 -24.06
C ASN A 955 41.34 -37.73 -24.86
N LYS A 956 41.42 -38.40 -26.02
CA LYS A 956 42.60 -38.41 -26.89
C LYS A 956 42.43 -37.41 -28.03
N LEU A 957 43.26 -36.37 -28.02
CA LEU A 957 43.36 -35.40 -29.11
C LEU A 957 44.31 -35.94 -30.19
N THR A 958 43.86 -35.92 -31.43
CA THR A 958 44.67 -36.12 -32.64
C THR A 958 44.47 -34.90 -33.52
N ALA A 959 45.54 -34.26 -33.97
CA ALA A 959 45.49 -33.06 -34.79
C ALA A 959 46.47 -33.17 -35.95
N ASN A 960 46.04 -32.85 -37.16
CA ASN A 960 46.91 -32.58 -38.29
C ASN A 960 46.94 -31.07 -38.53
N ASN A 961 48.13 -30.52 -38.71
CA ASN A 961 48.35 -29.10 -38.93
C ASN A 961 49.12 -28.95 -40.23
N HIS A 962 48.46 -28.48 -41.29
CA HIS A 962 49.13 -28.06 -42.52
C HIS A 962 49.42 -26.56 -42.42
N LEU A 963 50.70 -26.21 -42.58
CA LEU A 963 51.17 -24.83 -42.53
C LEU A 963 51.86 -24.52 -43.86
N PHE A 964 51.29 -23.59 -44.61
CA PHE A 964 51.92 -23.00 -45.79
C PHE A 964 52.34 -21.56 -45.47
N ILE A 965 53.64 -21.29 -45.57
CA ILE A 965 54.25 -20.03 -45.17
C ILE A 965 54.94 -19.40 -46.38
N ASP A 966 54.55 -18.18 -46.73
CA ASP A 966 55.17 -17.39 -47.80
C ASP A 966 56.12 -16.32 -47.25
N GLN A 967 57.29 -16.18 -47.89
CA GLN A 967 58.27 -15.12 -47.65
C GLN A 967 58.75 -14.94 -46.20
N LEU A 968 58.74 -16.01 -45.38
CA LEU A 968 59.24 -15.97 -44.01
C LEU A 968 60.66 -15.42 -43.96
N THR A 969 60.81 -14.36 -43.17
CA THR A 969 62.06 -13.67 -42.88
C THR A 969 62.15 -13.43 -41.38
N PHE A 970 63.26 -13.86 -40.79
CA PHE A 970 63.58 -13.60 -39.39
C PHE A 970 64.45 -12.37 -39.26
N GLY A 971 64.27 -11.62 -38.16
CA GLY A 971 65.26 -10.66 -37.67
C GLY A 971 66.42 -11.37 -36.94
N ASP A 972 67.18 -10.61 -36.17
CA ASP A 972 68.35 -11.11 -35.44
C ASP A 972 68.02 -12.07 -34.31
N HIS A 973 69.01 -12.86 -33.89
CA HIS A 973 68.82 -13.81 -32.80
C HIS A 973 68.58 -13.08 -31.48
N VAL A 974 67.62 -13.56 -30.70
CA VAL A 974 67.29 -13.03 -29.38
C VAL A 974 67.46 -14.15 -28.36
N ASP A 975 68.62 -14.15 -27.69
CA ASP A 975 68.96 -15.10 -26.64
C ASP A 975 67.91 -15.12 -25.52
N ASN A 976 67.36 -16.30 -25.24
CA ASN A 976 66.50 -16.52 -24.08
C ASN A 976 66.49 -18.00 -23.66
N SER A 977 66.12 -18.25 -22.40
CA SER A 977 66.20 -19.57 -21.77
C SER A 977 65.23 -20.63 -22.32
N THR A 978 64.22 -20.24 -23.10
CA THR A 978 63.25 -21.14 -23.74
C THR A 978 63.48 -21.34 -25.24
N ALA A 979 64.41 -20.60 -25.84
CA ALA A 979 64.75 -20.75 -27.25
C ALA A 979 65.47 -22.07 -27.52
N THR A 980 65.14 -22.69 -28.66
CA THR A 980 65.85 -23.87 -29.13
C THR A 980 67.30 -23.57 -29.48
N LYS A 981 68.21 -24.48 -29.09
CA LYS A 981 69.63 -24.43 -29.47
C LYS A 981 69.91 -25.00 -30.88
N LEU A 982 68.86 -25.43 -31.59
CA LEU A 982 68.95 -25.94 -32.94
C LEU A 982 69.14 -24.79 -33.95
N PRO A 983 69.84 -25.00 -35.09
CA PRO A 983 70.08 -23.95 -36.08
C PRO A 983 68.81 -23.64 -36.90
N VAL A 984 67.88 -22.88 -36.31
CA VAL A 984 66.55 -22.58 -36.89
C VAL A 984 66.63 -22.00 -38.30
N ARG A 985 67.52 -21.02 -38.54
CA ARG A 985 67.71 -20.43 -39.88
C ARG A 985 68.11 -21.47 -40.93
N LEU A 986 68.93 -22.46 -40.57
CA LEU A 986 69.32 -23.57 -41.46
C LEU A 986 68.13 -24.49 -41.71
N ALA A 987 67.44 -24.95 -40.65
CA ALA A 987 66.27 -25.83 -40.79
C ALA A 987 65.17 -25.19 -41.65
N VAL A 988 64.90 -23.89 -41.45
CA VAL A 988 63.93 -23.13 -42.27
C VAL A 988 64.44 -22.94 -43.70
N SER A 989 65.74 -22.72 -43.93
CA SER A 989 66.29 -22.65 -45.30
C SER A 989 66.21 -23.98 -46.06
N LEU A 990 66.25 -25.12 -45.37
CA LEU A 990 66.08 -26.45 -45.97
C LEU A 990 64.62 -26.79 -46.28
N LEU A 991 63.67 -26.20 -45.55
CA LEU A 991 62.22 -26.32 -45.79
C LEU A 991 61.70 -25.30 -46.82
N LYS A 992 62.48 -24.29 -47.16
CA LYS A 992 62.11 -23.18 -48.06
C LYS A 992 62.44 -23.54 -49.51
N ASN A 993 61.44 -23.51 -50.38
CA ASN A 993 61.62 -23.78 -51.80
C ASN A 993 62.23 -22.58 -52.55
N SER A 994 62.49 -22.74 -53.86
CA SER A 994 63.11 -21.69 -54.70
C SER A 994 62.30 -20.41 -54.88
N ARG A 995 61.00 -20.41 -54.54
CA ARG A 995 60.13 -19.21 -54.54
C ARG A 995 60.09 -18.52 -53.17
N GLY A 996 60.58 -19.19 -52.13
CA GLY A 996 60.56 -18.71 -50.76
C GLY A 996 59.39 -19.21 -49.92
N GLU A 997 58.66 -20.21 -50.41
CA GLU A 997 57.51 -20.84 -49.75
C GLU A 997 57.99 -22.02 -48.88
N ILE A 998 57.30 -22.28 -47.76
CA ILE A 998 57.54 -23.42 -46.86
C ILE A 998 56.20 -24.13 -46.67
N ASP A 999 56.15 -25.44 -46.91
CA ASP A 999 54.97 -26.28 -46.76
C ASP A 999 55.29 -27.42 -45.79
N VAL A 1000 54.58 -27.48 -44.66
CA VAL A 1000 54.84 -28.47 -43.59
C VAL A 1000 53.53 -29.03 -43.05
N ASN A 1001 53.45 -30.36 -42.96
CA ASN A 1001 52.40 -31.06 -42.23
C ASN A 1001 52.94 -31.56 -40.89
N ILE A 1002 52.33 -31.11 -39.78
CA ILE A 1002 52.72 -31.43 -38.40
C ILE A 1002 51.57 -32.21 -37.73
N PRO A 1003 51.62 -33.55 -37.69
CA PRO A 1003 50.72 -34.34 -36.88
C PRO A 1003 51.09 -34.23 -35.38
N ILE A 1004 50.07 -34.08 -34.54
CA ILE A 1004 50.15 -34.02 -33.08
C ILE A 1004 49.16 -35.04 -32.51
N SER A 1005 49.54 -35.80 -31.49
CA SER A 1005 48.59 -36.62 -30.73
C SER A 1005 48.96 -36.67 -29.25
N GLY A 1006 47.96 -36.83 -28.38
CA GLY A 1006 48.14 -36.90 -26.93
C GLY A 1006 46.84 -37.14 -26.17
N SER A 1007 46.94 -37.43 -24.88
CA SER A 1007 45.79 -37.48 -23.97
C SER A 1007 45.58 -36.12 -23.29
N LEU A 1008 44.33 -35.72 -23.09
CA LEU A 1008 43.97 -34.57 -22.25
C LEU A 1008 44.21 -34.83 -20.76
N ASP A 1009 44.18 -36.10 -20.34
CA ASP A 1009 44.38 -36.50 -18.93
C ASP A 1009 45.85 -36.53 -18.52
N ASN A 1010 46.78 -36.66 -19.48
CA ASN A 1010 48.22 -36.55 -19.27
C ASN A 1010 48.89 -35.91 -20.50
N PRO A 1011 49.15 -34.59 -20.49
CA PRO A 1011 49.48 -33.80 -21.68
C PRO A 1011 50.96 -33.90 -22.14
N GLU A 1012 51.51 -35.11 -22.22
CA GLU A 1012 52.79 -35.36 -22.91
C GLU A 1012 52.56 -35.46 -24.43
N PHE A 1013 52.51 -34.31 -25.10
CA PHE A 1013 52.36 -34.24 -26.56
C PHE A 1013 53.65 -34.65 -27.29
N SER A 1014 53.59 -35.73 -28.07
CA SER A 1014 54.76 -36.40 -28.66
C SER A 1014 55.29 -35.74 -29.95
N ILE A 1015 55.71 -34.48 -29.86
CA ILE A 1015 56.21 -33.69 -31.01
C ILE A 1015 57.57 -34.19 -31.54
N GLY A 1016 58.45 -34.69 -30.64
CA GLY A 1016 59.87 -34.94 -30.95
C GLY A 1016 60.17 -36.07 -31.95
N GLY A 1017 59.28 -37.06 -32.11
CA GLY A 1017 59.54 -38.24 -32.95
C GLY A 1017 59.28 -38.06 -34.44
N LEU A 1018 58.35 -37.15 -34.80
CA LEU A 1018 57.79 -37.07 -36.16
C LEU A 1018 58.50 -36.03 -37.04
N VAL A 1019 58.88 -34.88 -36.47
CA VAL A 1019 59.58 -33.80 -37.21
C VAL A 1019 60.92 -34.27 -37.77
N TRP A 1020 61.64 -35.14 -37.05
CA TRP A 1020 62.93 -35.67 -37.47
C TRP A 1020 62.83 -36.60 -38.69
N GLN A 1021 61.74 -37.38 -38.81
CA GLN A 1021 61.51 -38.23 -39.97
C GLN A 1021 61.14 -37.42 -41.24
N ALA A 1022 60.40 -36.32 -41.10
CA ALA A 1022 60.08 -35.44 -42.22
C ALA A 1022 61.35 -34.79 -42.82
N LEU A 1023 62.29 -34.34 -41.97
CA LEU A 1023 63.55 -33.75 -42.41
C LEU A 1023 64.51 -34.78 -43.06
N LEU A 1024 64.54 -36.02 -42.57
CA LEU A 1024 65.38 -37.08 -43.13
C LEU A 1024 64.90 -37.57 -44.51
N ASN A 1025 63.58 -37.68 -44.72
CA ASN A 1025 63.02 -38.16 -45.99
C ASN A 1025 63.29 -37.21 -47.17
N LEU A 1026 63.52 -35.92 -46.91
CA LEU A 1026 63.84 -34.93 -47.95
C LEU A 1026 65.29 -35.03 -48.47
N VAL A 1027 66.18 -35.76 -47.78
CA VAL A 1027 67.63 -35.80 -48.09
C VAL A 1027 68.02 -37.01 -48.96
N GLN A 1028 67.08 -37.88 -49.33
CA GLN A 1028 67.38 -39.14 -50.04
C GLN A 1028 67.51 -39.01 -51.58
N LYS A 1029 68.21 -37.98 -52.09
CA LYS A 1029 68.76 -37.94 -53.48
C LYS A 1029 69.69 -36.74 -53.79
N ALA A 1030 70.94 -36.81 -53.33
CA ALA A 1030 72.10 -36.21 -54.01
C ALA A 1030 73.38 -36.95 -53.54
N VAL A 1031 74.34 -37.18 -54.44
CA VAL A 1031 75.32 -38.29 -54.29
C VAL A 1031 76.78 -37.79 -54.23
N THR A 1032 77.52 -38.26 -53.22
CA THR A 1032 78.99 -38.37 -53.07
C THR A 1032 79.92 -37.14 -53.19
N ALA A 1033 80.88 -37.08 -52.25
CA ALA A 1033 82.14 -36.33 -52.37
C ALA A 1033 83.21 -37.13 -53.14
N PRO A 1034 84.27 -36.46 -53.65
CA PRO A 1034 85.64 -36.88 -53.27
C PRO A 1034 86.65 -35.73 -53.08
N PHE A 1035 87.87 -36.08 -52.64
CA PHE A 1035 88.94 -35.19 -52.17
C PHE A 1035 89.89 -34.62 -53.26
N THR A 1036 90.53 -33.48 -52.93
CA THR A 1036 91.91 -33.02 -53.29
C THR A 1036 92.47 -33.20 -54.72
N LEU A 1037 92.88 -32.08 -55.34
CA LEU A 1037 94.30 -31.74 -55.66
C LEU A 1037 94.44 -30.41 -56.44
N LEU A 1038 95.69 -29.94 -56.58
CA LEU A 1038 96.22 -28.87 -57.46
C LEU A 1038 96.53 -27.49 -56.85
N ALA A 1039 97.56 -27.46 -56.00
CA ALA A 1039 98.59 -26.42 -56.11
C ALA A 1039 99.52 -26.73 -57.31
N HIS A 1040 100.22 -25.72 -57.85
CA HIS A 1040 101.16 -25.72 -59.01
C HIS A 1040 100.64 -25.15 -60.37
N ALA A 1041 100.02 -23.95 -60.36
CA ALA A 1041 99.71 -23.21 -61.59
C ALA A 1041 100.26 -21.76 -61.66
N PHE A 1042 100.84 -21.22 -60.58
CA PHE A 1042 101.45 -19.88 -60.55
C PHE A 1042 102.85 -19.94 -59.95
N GLY A 1043 103.86 -19.74 -60.80
CA GLY A 1043 105.26 -19.91 -60.44
C GLY A 1043 105.89 -18.69 -59.75
N GLY A 1044 106.57 -18.95 -58.63
CA GLY A 1044 107.90 -18.39 -58.32
C GLY A 1044 108.04 -16.88 -58.17
N GLY A 1045 107.77 -16.35 -56.97
CA GLY A 1045 108.22 -15.02 -56.57
C GLY A 1045 107.64 -14.56 -55.23
N SER A 1046 108.27 -14.95 -54.11
CA SER A 1046 108.02 -14.49 -52.73
C SER A 1046 106.57 -14.05 -52.42
N GLY A 1047 105.60 -14.94 -52.64
CA GLY A 1047 104.17 -14.68 -52.49
C GLY A 1047 103.70 -14.70 -51.03
N ALA A 1048 104.28 -13.86 -50.18
CA ALA A 1048 103.73 -13.59 -48.86
C ALA A 1048 102.48 -12.71 -48.98
N ASP A 1049 101.35 -13.24 -48.50
CA ASP A 1049 100.23 -12.47 -47.98
C ASP A 1049 99.35 -11.65 -48.95
N LEU A 1050 99.16 -12.08 -50.20
CA LEU A 1050 98.14 -11.48 -51.10
C LEU A 1050 96.67 -11.73 -50.66
N ASN A 1051 96.44 -12.50 -49.60
CA ASN A 1051 95.11 -12.90 -49.14
C ASN A 1051 94.47 -11.92 -48.14
N TYR A 1052 95.11 -10.79 -47.80
CA TYR A 1052 94.54 -9.78 -46.92
C TYR A 1052 95.20 -8.39 -47.07
N ILE A 1053 94.51 -7.35 -46.62
CA ILE A 1053 94.94 -5.94 -46.60
C ILE A 1053 94.94 -5.41 -45.16
N GLU A 1054 96.04 -4.79 -44.72
CA GLU A 1054 96.20 -4.31 -43.34
C GLU A 1054 95.76 -2.86 -43.16
N PHE A 1055 95.23 -2.55 -41.98
CA PHE A 1055 94.75 -1.22 -41.58
C PHE A 1055 95.36 -0.79 -40.25
N ASN A 1056 95.38 0.52 -40.00
CA ASN A 1056 95.77 1.07 -38.70
C ASN A 1056 94.65 0.85 -37.67
N ALA A 1057 95.03 0.61 -36.40
CA ALA A 1057 94.06 0.39 -35.32
C ALA A 1057 93.10 1.59 -35.17
N GLY A 1058 91.80 1.31 -35.09
CA GLY A 1058 90.73 2.31 -34.99
C GLY A 1058 90.41 3.10 -36.27
N SER A 1059 91.04 2.81 -37.42
CA SER A 1059 90.82 3.50 -38.71
C SER A 1059 90.51 2.53 -39.86
N ALA A 1060 89.74 3.02 -40.82
CA ALA A 1060 89.40 2.38 -42.09
C ALA A 1060 90.11 3.00 -43.32
N ASP A 1061 91.14 3.84 -43.09
CA ASP A 1061 91.88 4.50 -44.16
C ASP A 1061 92.89 3.56 -44.83
N LEU A 1062 92.87 3.49 -46.17
CA LEU A 1062 93.84 2.71 -46.95
C LEU A 1062 95.21 3.38 -46.97
N THR A 1063 96.19 2.76 -46.31
CA THR A 1063 97.60 3.18 -46.35
C THR A 1063 98.21 3.04 -47.75
N ASP A 1064 99.25 3.81 -48.07
CA ASP A 1064 99.97 3.72 -49.37
C ASP A 1064 100.48 2.30 -49.68
N ALA A 1065 100.82 1.53 -48.65
CA ALA A 1065 101.22 0.12 -48.78
C ALA A 1065 100.02 -0.78 -49.13
N ALA A 1066 98.87 -0.59 -48.48
CA ALA A 1066 97.62 -1.28 -48.79
C ALA A 1066 97.15 -1.00 -50.22
N GLN A 1067 97.25 0.25 -50.70
CA GLN A 1067 96.85 0.63 -52.06
C GLN A 1067 97.70 -0.07 -53.14
N LYS A 1068 99.03 -0.10 -53.01
CA LYS A 1068 99.91 -0.83 -53.97
C LYS A 1068 99.66 -2.33 -53.98
N LYS A 1069 99.31 -2.91 -52.83
CA LYS A 1069 98.95 -4.33 -52.70
C LYS A 1069 97.64 -4.63 -53.44
N LEU A 1070 96.63 -3.77 -53.26
CA LEU A 1070 95.36 -3.84 -53.99
C LEU A 1070 95.50 -3.62 -55.51
N GLU A 1071 96.39 -2.73 -55.95
CA GLU A 1071 96.67 -2.51 -57.38
C GLU A 1071 97.16 -3.78 -58.07
N THR A 1072 98.07 -4.51 -57.40
CA THR A 1072 98.61 -5.79 -57.88
C THR A 1072 97.52 -6.86 -57.99
N ILE A 1073 96.62 -6.91 -57.00
CA ILE A 1073 95.50 -7.86 -56.96
C ILE A 1073 94.45 -7.51 -58.02
N ALA A 1074 94.12 -6.24 -58.20
CA ALA A 1074 93.19 -5.76 -59.23
C ALA A 1074 93.64 -6.19 -60.63
N LYS A 1075 94.94 -6.00 -60.94
CA LYS A 1075 95.52 -6.41 -62.22
C LYS A 1075 95.40 -7.91 -62.49
N ALA A 1076 95.66 -8.75 -61.49
CA ALA A 1076 95.50 -10.20 -61.60
C ALA A 1076 94.03 -10.65 -61.81
N LEU A 1077 93.06 -9.89 -61.29
CA LEU A 1077 91.62 -10.16 -61.40
C LEU A 1077 91.02 -9.69 -62.73
N VAL A 1078 91.61 -8.69 -63.39
CA VAL A 1078 91.28 -8.33 -64.78
C VAL A 1078 91.64 -9.48 -65.72
N ASP A 1079 92.83 -10.07 -65.59
CA ASP A 1079 93.31 -11.17 -66.45
C ASP A 1079 92.57 -12.51 -66.26
N LYS A 1080 91.73 -12.63 -65.21
CA LYS A 1080 90.94 -13.84 -64.89
C LYS A 1080 89.46 -13.50 -64.65
N PRO A 1081 88.67 -13.20 -65.71
CA PRO A 1081 87.29 -12.70 -65.58
C PRO A 1081 86.30 -13.66 -64.89
N SER A 1082 86.63 -14.94 -64.75
CA SER A 1082 85.78 -15.94 -64.09
C SER A 1082 85.85 -15.94 -62.54
N VAL A 1083 86.87 -15.30 -61.95
CA VAL A 1083 87.11 -15.31 -60.49
C VAL A 1083 86.34 -14.17 -59.81
N ARG A 1084 85.79 -14.42 -58.63
CA ARG A 1084 85.13 -13.45 -57.75
C ARG A 1084 85.96 -13.24 -56.49
N VAL A 1085 85.75 -12.11 -55.82
CA VAL A 1085 86.45 -11.75 -54.58
C VAL A 1085 85.47 -11.40 -53.49
N ASP A 1086 85.50 -12.18 -52.42
CA ASP A 1086 84.86 -11.87 -51.16
C ASP A 1086 85.80 -11.00 -50.32
N VAL A 1087 85.30 -9.87 -49.83
CA VAL A 1087 86.03 -8.87 -49.04
C VAL A 1087 85.47 -8.90 -47.62
N THR A 1088 86.23 -9.44 -46.67
CA THR A 1088 85.77 -9.64 -45.28
C THR A 1088 86.53 -8.72 -44.34
N GLY A 1089 85.89 -7.68 -43.84
CA GLY A 1089 86.50 -6.75 -42.90
C GLY A 1089 86.65 -7.35 -41.50
N ARG A 1090 87.74 -6.98 -40.82
CA ARG A 1090 88.10 -7.52 -39.52
C ARG A 1090 88.64 -6.45 -38.57
N VAL A 1091 88.34 -6.63 -37.29
CA VAL A 1091 88.88 -5.86 -36.17
C VAL A 1091 89.47 -6.79 -35.11
N ASP A 1092 90.48 -6.30 -34.41
CA ASP A 1092 91.01 -6.91 -33.19
C ASP A 1092 90.61 -6.03 -32.00
N PRO A 1093 89.60 -6.43 -31.19
CA PRO A 1093 89.15 -5.64 -30.05
C PRO A 1093 90.26 -5.23 -29.08
N LYS A 1094 91.36 -6.01 -28.98
CA LYS A 1094 92.48 -5.70 -28.06
C LYS A 1094 93.21 -4.39 -28.44
N VAL A 1095 93.16 -3.97 -29.71
CA VAL A 1095 93.82 -2.76 -30.21
C VAL A 1095 92.87 -1.76 -30.88
N ASP A 1096 91.80 -2.23 -31.53
CA ASP A 1096 90.79 -1.38 -32.17
C ASP A 1096 89.84 -0.72 -31.15
N GLU A 1097 89.45 -1.42 -30.07
CA GLU A 1097 88.49 -0.90 -29.08
C GLU A 1097 89.05 0.28 -28.24
N PRO A 1098 90.30 0.24 -27.74
CA PRO A 1098 90.89 1.40 -27.06
C PRO A 1098 91.12 2.59 -28.00
N ALA A 1099 91.49 2.32 -29.26
CA ALA A 1099 91.70 3.35 -30.28
C ALA A 1099 90.39 4.07 -30.63
N LEU A 1100 89.31 3.33 -30.88
CA LEU A 1100 87.97 3.88 -31.12
C LEU A 1100 87.47 4.72 -29.93
N ARG A 1101 87.68 4.27 -28.68
CA ARG A 1101 87.27 5.07 -27.51
C ARG A 1101 88.03 6.39 -27.41
N SER A 1102 89.33 6.42 -27.71
CA SER A 1102 90.08 7.69 -27.75
C SER A 1102 89.56 8.61 -28.87
N ALA A 1103 89.41 8.07 -30.08
CA ALA A 1103 88.91 8.83 -31.24
C ALA A 1103 87.48 9.38 -31.01
N TRP A 1104 86.63 8.64 -30.31
CA TRP A 1104 85.30 9.11 -29.90
C TRP A 1104 85.39 10.35 -29.00
N VAL A 1105 86.28 10.35 -27.99
CA VAL A 1105 86.46 11.53 -27.13
C VAL A 1105 86.95 12.73 -27.93
N ASP A 1106 87.94 12.54 -28.80
CA ASP A 1106 88.47 13.59 -29.67
C ASP A 1106 87.37 14.17 -30.60
N ALA A 1107 86.50 13.31 -31.13
CA ALA A 1107 85.33 13.71 -31.92
C ALA A 1107 84.28 14.48 -31.09
N GLN A 1108 84.05 14.12 -29.83
CA GLN A 1108 83.15 14.88 -28.93
C GLN A 1108 83.72 16.26 -28.55
N VAL A 1109 85.04 16.37 -28.35
CA VAL A 1109 85.72 17.65 -28.11
C VAL A 1109 85.61 18.56 -29.35
N LYS A 1110 85.88 18.02 -30.54
CA LYS A 1110 85.66 18.73 -31.81
C LYS A 1110 84.18 19.14 -31.98
N ARG A 1111 83.23 18.27 -31.68
CA ARG A 1111 81.78 18.56 -31.63
C ARG A 1111 81.43 19.72 -30.70
N ALA A 1112 82.00 19.76 -29.51
CA ALA A 1112 81.78 20.82 -28.54
C ALA A 1112 82.36 22.17 -29.02
N LYS A 1113 83.52 22.16 -29.70
CA LYS A 1113 84.08 23.36 -30.37
C LYS A 1113 83.14 23.88 -31.46
N VAL A 1114 82.68 23.01 -32.36
CA VAL A 1114 81.72 23.37 -33.43
C VAL A 1114 80.45 24.00 -32.83
N ARG A 1115 79.91 23.41 -31.76
CA ARG A 1115 78.69 23.91 -31.09
C ARG A 1115 78.88 25.27 -30.39
N ASP A 1116 80.09 25.59 -29.92
CA ASP A 1116 80.41 26.91 -29.36
C ASP A 1116 80.59 27.97 -30.47
N MET A 1117 81.16 27.59 -31.61
CA MET A 1117 81.34 28.46 -32.77
C MET A 1117 80.04 28.71 -33.56
N ALA A 1118 79.13 27.73 -33.60
CA ALA A 1118 77.84 27.83 -34.30
C ALA A 1118 76.81 28.76 -33.62
N GLY A 1119 77.13 29.35 -32.46
CA GLY A 1119 76.27 30.32 -31.76
C GLY A 1119 75.99 31.61 -32.53
N ASN A 1120 76.72 31.88 -33.64
CA ASN A 1120 76.59 33.08 -34.48
C ASN A 1120 76.00 32.84 -35.88
N GLY A 1121 75.44 31.66 -36.18
CA GLY A 1121 74.50 31.51 -37.30
C GLY A 1121 75.07 31.38 -38.73
N GLU A 1122 76.34 31.00 -38.91
CA GLU A 1122 76.89 30.58 -40.22
C GLU A 1122 77.31 29.11 -40.24
N ASN A 1123 77.22 28.51 -41.43
CA ASN A 1123 77.33 27.06 -41.64
C ASN A 1123 78.80 26.63 -41.82
N VAL A 1124 79.40 26.02 -40.79
CA VAL A 1124 80.83 25.68 -40.77
C VAL A 1124 81.06 24.22 -41.20
N ASP A 1125 81.92 24.02 -42.21
CA ASP A 1125 82.35 22.67 -42.64
C ASP A 1125 83.10 21.95 -41.51
N TRP A 1126 82.49 20.85 -41.07
CA TRP A 1126 82.97 19.99 -40.00
C TRP A 1126 84.38 19.44 -40.24
N ASN A 1127 84.71 19.05 -41.46
CA ASN A 1127 85.92 18.29 -41.73
C ASN A 1127 87.17 19.16 -41.67
N ALA A 1128 87.07 20.44 -42.04
CA ALA A 1128 88.19 21.40 -42.03
C ALA A 1128 88.63 21.88 -40.63
N ILE A 1129 87.79 21.76 -39.59
CA ILE A 1129 88.08 22.33 -38.27
C ILE A 1129 89.13 21.51 -37.52
N LYS A 1130 90.24 22.15 -37.12
CA LYS A 1130 91.20 21.62 -36.14
C LYS A 1130 90.96 22.22 -34.74
N VAL A 1131 91.05 21.38 -33.72
CA VAL A 1131 91.08 21.82 -32.32
C VAL A 1131 92.54 22.09 -31.99
N SER A 1132 92.87 23.30 -31.54
CA SER A 1132 94.20 23.64 -31.03
C SER A 1132 94.32 23.19 -29.57
N ASP A 1133 95.53 22.97 -29.06
CA ASP A 1133 95.74 22.43 -27.72
C ASP A 1133 95.09 23.30 -26.62
N ALA A 1134 95.10 24.63 -26.78
CA ALA A 1134 94.45 25.57 -25.87
C ALA A 1134 92.91 25.55 -25.94
N ASP A 1135 92.33 25.23 -27.10
CA ASP A 1135 90.88 24.98 -27.22
C ASP A 1135 90.51 23.59 -26.68
N TYR A 1136 91.42 22.62 -26.77
CA TYR A 1136 91.17 21.23 -26.45
C TYR A 1136 90.79 21.05 -24.97
N ASP A 1137 91.52 21.64 -24.03
CA ASP A 1137 91.12 21.69 -22.60
C ASP A 1137 89.71 22.28 -22.44
N LYS A 1138 89.49 23.51 -22.92
CA LYS A 1138 88.23 24.24 -22.78
C LYS A 1138 87.02 23.37 -23.18
N TYR A 1139 87.12 22.68 -24.32
CA TYR A 1139 86.04 21.83 -24.82
C TYR A 1139 86.03 20.43 -24.19
N LEU A 1140 87.17 19.84 -23.82
CA LEU A 1140 87.24 18.60 -23.04
C LEU A 1140 86.58 18.76 -21.67
N THR A 1141 86.88 19.85 -20.95
CA THR A 1141 86.24 20.21 -19.69
C THR A 1141 84.72 20.38 -19.87
N LYS A 1142 84.27 20.98 -20.98
CA LYS A 1142 82.84 21.16 -21.30
C LYS A 1142 82.15 19.81 -21.55
N VAL A 1143 82.76 18.93 -22.36
CA VAL A 1143 82.29 17.56 -22.62
C VAL A 1143 82.25 16.75 -21.32
N TYR A 1144 83.35 16.72 -20.55
CA TYR A 1144 83.46 16.00 -19.27
C TYR A 1144 82.37 16.42 -18.29
N LYS A 1145 82.08 17.72 -18.14
CA LYS A 1145 80.99 18.19 -17.26
C LYS A 1145 79.61 17.78 -17.77
N SER A 1146 79.38 17.71 -19.08
CA SER A 1146 78.09 17.34 -19.68
C SER A 1146 77.80 15.84 -19.80
N ALA A 1147 78.82 14.98 -19.83
CA ALA A 1147 78.65 13.53 -20.06
C ALA A 1147 77.91 12.81 -18.91
N ASP A 1148 77.01 11.87 -19.20
CA ASP A 1148 76.17 11.25 -18.18
C ASP A 1148 76.84 10.03 -17.50
N PHE A 1149 77.70 10.30 -16.51
CA PHE A 1149 78.25 9.29 -15.61
C PHE A 1149 78.57 9.88 -14.23
N LYS A 1150 78.70 9.01 -13.21
CA LYS A 1150 78.86 9.41 -11.80
C LYS A 1150 80.24 10.01 -11.54
N LYS A 1151 80.30 11.34 -11.44
CA LYS A 1151 81.53 12.11 -11.20
C LYS A 1151 81.71 12.49 -9.73
N PRO A 1152 82.96 12.64 -9.23
CA PRO A 1152 83.21 13.16 -7.90
C PRO A 1152 82.73 14.62 -7.76
N THR A 1153 81.90 14.89 -6.77
CA THR A 1153 81.51 16.24 -6.37
C THR A 1153 82.45 16.80 -5.32
N ASN A 1154 82.60 18.13 -5.28
CA ASN A 1154 83.26 18.82 -4.18
C ASN A 1154 82.34 18.88 -2.93
N PHE A 1155 82.85 19.43 -1.83
CA PHE A 1155 82.16 19.48 -0.53
C PHE A 1155 80.85 20.32 -0.52
N ILE A 1156 80.58 21.06 -1.60
CA ILE A 1156 79.38 21.87 -1.84
C ILE A 1156 78.46 21.27 -2.93
N GLY A 1157 78.68 20.01 -3.31
CA GLY A 1157 77.80 19.26 -4.22
C GLY A 1157 77.97 19.53 -5.72
N MET A 1158 78.93 20.36 -6.12
CA MET A 1158 79.21 20.65 -7.54
C MET A 1158 80.26 19.69 -8.12
N THR A 1159 80.12 19.31 -9.38
CA THR A 1159 81.05 18.42 -10.09
C THR A 1159 82.47 18.98 -10.11
N LYS A 1160 83.45 18.22 -9.62
CA LYS A 1160 84.87 18.58 -9.61
C LYS A 1160 85.47 18.42 -11.02
N SER A 1161 86.13 19.46 -11.55
CA SER A 1161 87.04 19.30 -12.71
C SER A 1161 88.30 18.55 -12.26
N LEU A 1162 88.76 17.63 -13.11
CA LEU A 1162 90.04 16.93 -12.96
C LEU A 1162 91.06 17.55 -13.93
N PRO A 1163 92.36 17.20 -13.84
CA PRO A 1163 93.33 17.48 -14.91
C PRO A 1163 92.90 16.85 -16.25
N ASP A 1164 93.35 17.42 -17.36
CA ASP A 1164 92.94 17.06 -18.73
C ASP A 1164 93.17 15.57 -19.04
N ALA A 1165 94.31 15.02 -18.62
CA ALA A 1165 94.64 13.61 -18.78
C ALA A 1165 93.63 12.70 -18.07
N ASP A 1166 93.21 13.07 -16.85
CA ASP A 1166 92.23 12.34 -16.06
C ASP A 1166 90.80 12.52 -16.60
N MET A 1167 90.47 13.71 -17.11
CA MET A 1167 89.19 13.96 -17.78
C MET A 1167 89.08 13.17 -19.09
N LYS A 1168 90.14 13.13 -19.89
CA LYS A 1168 90.20 12.31 -21.12
C LYS A 1168 90.14 10.82 -20.77
N ALA A 1169 90.90 10.34 -19.79
CA ALA A 1169 90.86 8.95 -19.36
C ALA A 1169 89.47 8.52 -18.85
N ALA A 1170 88.82 9.35 -18.02
CA ALA A 1170 87.46 9.07 -17.53
C ALA A 1170 86.41 9.08 -18.65
N LEU A 1171 86.53 9.99 -19.63
CA LEU A 1171 85.68 10.00 -20.82
C LEU A 1171 85.93 8.78 -21.71
N THR A 1172 87.18 8.40 -21.95
CA THR A 1172 87.54 7.20 -22.74
C THR A 1172 87.02 5.94 -22.07
N GLN A 1173 87.15 5.80 -20.75
CA GLN A 1173 86.66 4.61 -20.02
C GLN A 1173 85.13 4.46 -20.04
N ASN A 1174 84.40 5.57 -20.16
CA ASN A 1174 82.92 5.59 -20.23
C ASN A 1174 82.41 5.90 -21.66
N ALA A 1175 83.28 5.84 -22.68
CA ALA A 1175 82.89 6.05 -24.06
C ALA A 1175 82.04 4.86 -24.55
N PRO A 1176 80.86 5.09 -25.15
CA PRO A 1176 79.93 4.05 -25.60
C PRO A 1176 80.39 3.42 -26.91
N VAL A 1177 81.59 2.84 -26.90
CA VAL A 1177 82.10 1.95 -27.95
C VAL A 1177 81.78 0.54 -27.49
N ASP A 1178 80.82 -0.06 -28.17
CA ASP A 1178 80.38 -1.44 -28.00
C ASP A 1178 80.77 -2.30 -29.21
N GLU A 1179 80.27 -3.54 -29.25
CA GLU A 1179 80.48 -4.45 -30.37
C GLU A 1179 79.86 -3.92 -31.69
N GLY A 1180 78.89 -3.00 -31.62
CA GLY A 1180 78.33 -2.30 -32.78
C GLY A 1180 79.34 -1.39 -33.45
N ALA A 1181 80.03 -0.54 -32.68
CA ALA A 1181 81.08 0.34 -33.20
C ALA A 1181 82.28 -0.43 -33.79
N LEU A 1182 82.64 -1.58 -33.21
CA LEU A 1182 83.64 -2.49 -33.77
C LEU A 1182 83.18 -3.14 -35.09
N ARG A 1183 81.88 -3.43 -35.22
CA ARG A 1183 81.27 -3.96 -36.44
C ARG A 1183 81.22 -2.92 -37.57
N GLU A 1184 80.93 -1.67 -37.23
CA GLU A 1184 80.95 -0.52 -38.13
C GLU A 1184 82.36 -0.30 -38.70
N LEU A 1185 83.40 -0.19 -37.84
CA LEU A 1185 84.80 -0.08 -38.28
C LEU A 1185 85.24 -1.23 -39.20
N ALA A 1186 84.82 -2.47 -38.91
CA ALA A 1186 85.12 -3.61 -39.77
C ALA A 1186 84.41 -3.51 -41.13
N GLN A 1187 83.17 -3.02 -41.18
CA GLN A 1187 82.44 -2.78 -42.43
C GLN A 1187 83.07 -1.65 -43.25
N GLU A 1188 83.43 -0.52 -42.62
CA GLU A 1188 84.13 0.59 -43.28
C GLU A 1188 85.44 0.14 -43.93
N ARG A 1189 86.25 -0.69 -43.25
CA ARG A 1189 87.47 -1.28 -43.82
C ARG A 1189 87.19 -2.13 -45.07
N ALA A 1190 86.17 -3.00 -45.01
CA ALA A 1190 85.77 -3.83 -46.15
C ALA A 1190 85.25 -2.99 -47.32
N GLN A 1191 84.49 -1.94 -47.02
CA GLN A 1191 83.97 -0.99 -47.99
C GLN A 1191 85.10 -0.18 -48.64
N ALA A 1192 86.08 0.31 -47.90
CA ALA A 1192 87.24 1.02 -48.47
C ALA A 1192 88.02 0.13 -49.47
N VAL A 1193 88.15 -1.17 -49.19
CA VAL A 1193 88.73 -2.14 -50.13
C VAL A 1193 87.83 -2.37 -51.36
N GLN A 1194 86.50 -2.45 -51.18
CA GLN A 1194 85.55 -2.58 -52.28
C GLN A 1194 85.56 -1.34 -53.19
N GLU A 1195 85.53 -0.13 -52.62
CA GLU A 1195 85.60 1.15 -53.32
C GLU A 1195 86.93 1.31 -54.08
N TYR A 1196 88.04 0.79 -53.55
CA TYR A 1196 89.30 0.77 -54.29
C TYR A 1196 89.23 -0.09 -55.57
N PHE A 1197 88.46 -1.19 -55.56
CA PHE A 1197 88.25 -2.05 -56.72
C PHE A 1197 87.21 -1.51 -57.71
N ASP A 1198 86.32 -0.63 -57.27
CA ASP A 1198 85.28 -0.06 -58.13
C ASP A 1198 85.90 0.74 -59.30
N GLY A 1199 85.32 0.59 -60.48
CA GLY A 1199 85.89 1.08 -61.74
C GLY A 1199 87.18 0.40 -62.23
N LYS A 1200 87.82 -0.50 -61.45
CA LYS A 1200 89.04 -1.25 -61.86
C LYS A 1200 88.75 -2.71 -62.22
N ILE A 1201 87.75 -3.32 -61.59
CA ILE A 1201 87.15 -4.61 -61.95
C ILE A 1201 85.61 -4.48 -61.89
N ASP A 1202 84.88 -5.34 -62.62
CA ASP A 1202 83.40 -5.34 -62.58
C ASP A 1202 82.91 -5.50 -61.14
N SER A 1203 82.20 -4.51 -60.61
CA SER A 1203 81.75 -4.46 -59.22
C SER A 1203 80.81 -5.62 -58.85
N LYS A 1204 80.21 -6.32 -59.83
CA LYS A 1204 79.47 -7.60 -59.62
C LYS A 1204 80.38 -8.77 -59.23
N ARG A 1205 81.70 -8.60 -59.25
CA ARG A 1205 82.69 -9.61 -58.86
C ARG A 1205 83.30 -9.37 -57.48
N VAL A 1206 82.96 -8.27 -56.81
CA VAL A 1206 83.48 -7.90 -55.47
C VAL A 1206 82.35 -7.88 -54.46
N PHE A 1207 82.32 -8.85 -53.55
CA PHE A 1207 81.28 -9.02 -52.55
C PHE A 1207 81.81 -8.72 -51.15
N VAL A 1208 81.30 -7.68 -50.49
CA VAL A 1208 81.58 -7.48 -49.06
C VAL A 1208 80.83 -8.54 -48.25
N VAL A 1209 81.57 -9.30 -47.45
CA VAL A 1209 81.07 -10.39 -46.60
C VAL A 1209 81.04 -9.91 -45.14
N ALA A 1210 80.11 -10.46 -44.36
CA ALA A 1210 79.87 -10.07 -42.98
C ALA A 1210 81.18 -10.00 -42.15
N PRO A 1211 81.42 -8.89 -41.41
CA PRO A 1211 82.68 -8.64 -40.74
C PRO A 1211 82.98 -9.62 -39.60
N LYS A 1212 84.26 -9.84 -39.33
CA LYS A 1212 84.75 -10.60 -38.17
C LYS A 1212 85.21 -9.66 -37.07
N LEU A 1213 84.70 -9.85 -35.85
CA LEU A 1213 84.94 -8.94 -34.73
C LEU A 1213 85.97 -9.47 -33.73
N ASN A 1214 86.83 -10.37 -34.18
CA ASN A 1214 87.95 -10.91 -33.42
C ASN A 1214 89.11 -11.32 -34.33
N ALA A 1215 90.27 -11.52 -33.71
CA ALA A 1215 91.51 -11.96 -34.35
C ALA A 1215 91.87 -13.43 -34.02
N ASP A 1216 91.04 -14.13 -33.24
CA ASP A 1216 91.43 -15.40 -32.60
C ASP A 1216 91.54 -16.61 -33.57
N ASP A 1217 91.02 -16.51 -34.80
CA ASP A 1217 91.15 -17.54 -35.85
C ASP A 1217 92.26 -17.27 -36.89
N ILE A 1218 93.08 -16.23 -36.71
CA ILE A 1218 94.22 -15.90 -37.57
C ILE A 1218 95.37 -16.88 -37.29
N LYS A 1219 95.91 -17.50 -38.36
CA LYS A 1219 97.03 -18.47 -38.31
C LYS A 1219 98.27 -18.02 -39.08
N ASP A 1220 98.17 -16.91 -39.80
CA ASP A 1220 99.30 -16.22 -40.43
C ASP A 1220 99.95 -15.23 -39.46
N LYS A 1221 100.96 -14.47 -39.92
CA LYS A 1221 101.68 -13.47 -39.10
C LYS A 1221 101.19 -12.02 -39.30
N GLY A 1222 100.09 -11.81 -40.02
CA GLY A 1222 99.53 -10.49 -40.29
C GLY A 1222 98.82 -9.86 -39.09
N THR A 1223 98.56 -8.56 -39.16
CA THR A 1223 97.81 -7.88 -38.08
C THR A 1223 96.35 -8.34 -38.00
N GLY A 1224 95.72 -8.17 -36.82
CA GLY A 1224 94.29 -8.48 -36.63
C GLY A 1224 93.35 -7.43 -37.22
N SER A 1225 93.80 -6.18 -37.29
CA SER A 1225 93.11 -5.03 -37.88
C SER A 1225 93.28 -5.03 -39.41
N ARG A 1226 92.48 -5.84 -40.11
CA ARG A 1226 92.68 -6.11 -41.54
C ARG A 1226 91.39 -6.38 -42.32
N VAL A 1227 91.51 -6.61 -43.62
CA VAL A 1227 90.45 -7.12 -44.50
C VAL A 1227 90.98 -8.38 -45.17
N ASP A 1228 90.34 -9.53 -44.95
CA ASP A 1228 90.67 -10.76 -45.65
C ASP A 1228 90.03 -10.77 -47.06
N LEU A 1229 90.76 -11.31 -48.04
CA LEU A 1229 90.35 -11.44 -49.43
C LEU A 1229 90.20 -12.93 -49.78
N GLY A 1230 88.96 -13.38 -49.98
CA GLY A 1230 88.62 -14.73 -50.40
C GLY A 1230 88.36 -14.82 -51.90
N LEU A 1231 89.18 -15.54 -52.65
CA LEU A 1231 88.94 -15.79 -54.07
C LEU A 1231 87.94 -16.96 -54.25
N LYS A 1232 86.99 -16.81 -55.18
CA LYS A 1232 85.92 -17.80 -55.49
C LYS A 1232 85.72 -18.01 -56.98
#